data_AF-A0A7C8MWT6-F1
#
_entry.id   AF-A0A7C8MWT6-F1
#
_cell.length_a   1.000
_cell.length_b   1.000
_cell.length_c   1.000
_cell.angle_alpha   90.00
_cell.angle_beta   90.00
_cell.angle_gamma   90.00
#
_symmetry.space_group_name_H-M   'P 1'
#
loop_
_entity.id
_entity.type
_entity.pdbx_description
1 polymer ?
#
loop_
_entity_poly.entity_id
_entity_poly.type
_entity_poly.pdbx_seq_one_letter_code
_entity_poly.pdbx_strand_id
1 'polypeptide(L)'
;MPNIDVLIVGGGPTGMALALELATQGVSFRIIDKATERSPYSRALVLQPRTLELFNRHGWNEIEDLVASGKRAEGASMCVAGKKVADIDVDNVKIPGTKFPFAMTITQNETERWLENALAKHEVKVEMDAEAKNITQDADGVTVTIVTKDGDEEEVRAKYVVGADGAHSSVRHAAKNLTFDGDAYPQEFICADTFMKSELPGGRAYMCLGNGAFIVLPLKDGRVRLVASRPNQDTSREPKLEDFEEFMQEIFPGGGSLHDPTWVTRFRLHHRGVNNYRDGRLFVAGDAAHIHSPAGGQGMNTGIQDSINLGWKLAAVLRGEKPDSFLDTYHNERHRVGQYLLTSTDRAFTYVTSTNPIYLFLRNNILPWVIPLVASSTSRLQKQFQFISQLRVRYRHSDIVGTAEGFYGPIKGGDRAPDGKLKSSHGDIWMLDLLSPTNHHLMLFSGSGSDHATEGDLNGSEALFLAGTKTPAKVHLIFNEGQNEEADFVDIDGALHKAFGFTDAGYVLIRPDGYIAHIGPLTGVEDATRWLIESDSTQTNSRKRTIRETSPQRRRSRREAKPNSKLGNLGNTPPEFWDRLSKIALTRRALEELDRRTKAQRPPPSPALARTTTNPRDLARFTRHGGPDLRDLRGYPAPRRNHPTPNIMSSHQSPQSRGTQSIDPASTLPTSATTKTKKSRPQDRHFDQHMTDHQIYPTYSSQKPDLTHIRTALVVPRPSLSSSKFSDGAFEAFEKDNALAKDEDDTLVDVMPTILGPKNPEHPLARNTIFGNLEDLTDGTIVKAKPDIYYGAYPEQLARSARDKLAGHIVPSTMPDRPLAPNFFVEVKGPDGNAAVATRQARYDGAAGCRAMHSLQNYGKEEPIYDNNAYTFSSTYHAGTGTLQLYAHHPTAPVAPGGRPGYHMTQLDGYQITGNIKSFRDGVTAYRNMRDLAKRNRDDFIDAANTYTRQANVSTNHANRYIATEGKGPSQSSSMLDNGNSTTSLAASSYCTEQNSSKRSRQSRSPSSTGDSQLSKSQTGPSTGRRATSNVTHAISKGSGDRSSHWVTTYRRNAKLYK
;
A
#
# COMPACT_ATOMS: atom_id res chain seq x y z
N MET A 1 -8.10 30.44 -32.91
CA MET A 1 -7.58 29.45 -31.96
C MET A 1 -7.46 28.12 -32.69
N PRO A 2 -6.29 27.47 -32.69
CA PRO A 2 -6.21 26.05 -33.02
C PRO A 2 -7.01 25.25 -31.99
N ASN A 3 -7.72 24.21 -32.44
CA ASN A 3 -8.51 23.32 -31.59
C ASN A 3 -7.89 21.92 -31.66
N ILE A 4 -7.27 21.49 -30.56
CA ILE A 4 -6.54 20.21 -30.45
C ILE A 4 -7.26 19.28 -29.46
N ASP A 5 -6.96 17.98 -29.47
CA ASP A 5 -7.55 17.07 -28.49
C ASP A 5 -6.89 17.24 -27.12
N VAL A 6 -5.55 17.27 -27.07
CA VAL A 6 -4.79 17.30 -25.82
C VAL A 6 -3.67 18.36 -25.86
N LEU A 7 -3.54 19.16 -24.80
CA LEU A 7 -2.31 19.91 -24.52
C LEU A 7 -1.52 19.22 -23.40
N ILE A 8 -0.27 18.86 -23.67
CA ILE A 8 0.65 18.32 -22.68
C ILE A 8 1.55 19.46 -22.21
N VAL A 9 1.52 19.76 -20.91
CA VAL A 9 2.33 20.81 -20.29
C VAL A 9 3.49 20.17 -19.54
N GLY A 10 4.72 20.40 -19.99
CA GLY A 10 5.95 19.79 -19.48
C GLY A 10 6.53 18.75 -20.43
N GLY A 11 7.71 19.02 -20.98
CA GLY A 11 8.41 18.20 -21.97
C GLY A 11 9.44 17.22 -21.40
N GLY A 12 9.35 16.89 -20.10
CA GLY A 12 10.18 15.85 -19.48
C GLY A 12 9.72 14.42 -19.83
N PRO A 13 10.35 13.37 -19.24
CA PRO A 13 10.09 11.98 -19.61
C PRO A 13 8.63 11.54 -19.47
N THR A 14 7.95 12.04 -18.44
CA THR A 14 6.50 11.84 -18.23
C THR A 14 5.68 12.39 -19.40
N GLY A 15 5.92 13.65 -19.80
CA GLY A 15 5.16 14.30 -20.87
C GLY A 15 5.48 13.69 -22.24
N MET A 16 6.75 13.41 -22.52
CA MET A 16 7.16 12.79 -23.79
C MET A 16 6.70 11.34 -23.91
N ALA A 17 6.59 10.58 -22.81
CA ALA A 17 5.96 9.26 -22.84
C ALA A 17 4.45 9.34 -23.16
N LEU A 18 3.74 10.37 -22.67
CA LEU A 18 2.34 10.60 -23.05
C LEU A 18 2.22 11.00 -24.52
N ALA A 19 3.06 11.92 -24.98
CA ALA A 19 3.12 12.34 -26.38
C ALA A 19 3.37 11.14 -27.31
N LEU A 20 4.26 10.23 -26.93
CA LEU A 20 4.56 9.04 -27.72
C LEU A 20 3.33 8.12 -27.83
N GLU A 21 2.69 7.76 -26.71
CA GLU A 21 1.48 6.93 -26.74
C GLU A 21 0.33 7.62 -27.51
N LEU A 22 0.15 8.95 -27.40
CA LEU A 22 -0.84 9.68 -28.19
C LEU A 22 -0.50 9.72 -29.69
N ALA A 23 0.77 9.86 -30.05
CA ALA A 23 1.24 9.87 -31.43
C ALA A 23 1.05 8.50 -32.11
N THR A 24 1.41 7.41 -31.43
CA THR A 24 1.17 6.04 -31.93
C THR A 24 -0.34 5.73 -32.03
N GLN A 25 -1.17 6.37 -31.19
CA GLN A 25 -2.63 6.26 -31.22
C GLN A 25 -3.33 7.20 -32.23
N GLY A 26 -2.59 8.09 -32.91
CA GLY A 26 -3.13 9.02 -33.91
C GLY A 26 -3.97 10.19 -33.35
N VAL A 27 -3.75 10.58 -32.09
CA VAL A 27 -4.48 11.67 -31.42
C VAL A 27 -3.84 13.04 -31.73
N SER A 28 -4.65 14.10 -31.87
CA SER A 28 -4.12 15.47 -32.08
C SER A 28 -3.69 16.12 -30.77
N PHE A 29 -2.40 16.44 -30.63
CA PHE A 29 -1.89 17.11 -29.44
C PHE A 29 -0.79 18.14 -29.73
N ARG A 30 -0.52 18.99 -28.74
CA ARG A 30 0.69 19.81 -28.61
C ARG A 30 1.41 19.44 -27.31
N ILE A 31 2.74 19.57 -27.28
CA ILE A 31 3.56 19.32 -26.09
C ILE A 31 4.55 20.45 -25.90
N ILE A 32 4.38 21.19 -24.81
CA ILE A 32 5.10 22.43 -24.51
C ILE A 32 6.01 22.29 -23.29
N ASP A 33 7.16 22.97 -23.30
CA ASP A 33 8.01 23.15 -22.13
C ASP A 33 8.51 24.60 -22.06
N LYS A 34 8.56 25.17 -20.86
CA LYS A 34 9.02 26.53 -20.61
C LYS A 34 10.54 26.67 -20.50
N ALA A 35 11.28 25.56 -20.52
CA ALA A 35 12.72 25.61 -20.68
C ALA A 35 13.08 26.04 -22.11
N THR A 36 14.07 26.92 -22.28
CA THR A 36 14.62 27.28 -23.59
C THR A 36 15.49 26.18 -24.20
N GLU A 37 16.06 25.31 -23.36
CA GLU A 37 16.96 24.22 -23.73
C GLU A 37 16.82 23.04 -22.75
N ARG A 38 17.29 21.85 -23.14
CA ARG A 38 17.33 20.69 -22.23
C ARG A 38 18.44 20.86 -21.21
N SER A 39 18.17 20.47 -19.96
CA SER A 39 19.21 20.45 -18.95
C SER A 39 20.25 19.35 -19.25
N PRO A 40 21.56 19.65 -19.20
CA PRO A 40 22.58 18.60 -19.24
C PRO A 40 22.63 17.79 -17.93
N TYR A 41 21.92 18.23 -16.88
CA TYR A 41 22.04 17.69 -15.52
C TYR A 41 20.90 16.73 -15.16
N SER A 42 21.28 15.53 -14.71
CA SER A 42 20.38 14.38 -14.60
C SER A 42 19.80 14.19 -13.20
N ARG A 43 18.50 14.48 -13.00
CA ARG A 43 17.80 14.30 -11.71
C ARG A 43 17.34 12.86 -11.48
N ALA A 44 16.78 12.20 -12.50
CA ALA A 44 16.50 10.76 -12.49
C ALA A 44 17.65 9.95 -13.09
N LEU A 45 17.83 8.69 -12.65
CA LEU A 45 19.04 7.89 -12.95
C LEU A 45 18.84 6.38 -13.12
N VAL A 46 17.61 5.88 -12.99
CA VAL A 46 17.33 4.44 -13.04
C VAL A 46 16.11 4.20 -13.90
N LEU A 47 16.21 3.29 -14.86
CA LEU A 47 15.06 2.65 -15.50
C LEU A 47 14.84 1.26 -14.89
N GLN A 48 13.60 1.02 -14.49
CA GLN A 48 13.16 -0.25 -13.91
C GLN A 48 12.64 -1.19 -15.01
N PRO A 49 12.72 -2.52 -14.82
CA PRO A 49 12.20 -3.52 -15.75
C PRO A 49 10.81 -3.20 -16.33
N ARG A 50 9.85 -2.82 -15.49
CA ARG A 50 8.48 -2.52 -15.96
C ARG A 50 8.40 -1.36 -16.95
N THR A 51 9.32 -0.40 -16.89
CA THR A 51 9.39 0.73 -17.83
C THR A 51 10.00 0.29 -19.16
N LEU A 52 11.06 -0.53 -19.13
CA LEU A 52 11.67 -1.10 -20.33
C LEU A 52 10.69 -1.98 -21.12
N GLU A 53 9.93 -2.83 -20.41
CA GLU A 53 8.85 -3.65 -21.00
C GLU A 53 7.75 -2.82 -21.69
N LEU A 54 7.45 -1.62 -21.17
CA LEU A 54 6.40 -0.76 -21.72
C LEU A 54 6.89 0.00 -22.96
N PHE A 55 8.16 0.38 -22.99
CA PHE A 55 8.81 0.96 -24.17
C PHE A 55 9.08 -0.08 -25.28
N ASN A 56 9.41 -1.33 -24.94
CA ASN A 56 9.65 -2.46 -25.87
C ASN A 56 8.48 -2.71 -26.85
N ARG A 57 7.25 -2.27 -26.50
CA ARG A 57 6.03 -2.42 -27.31
C ARG A 57 5.96 -1.50 -28.52
N HIS A 58 6.81 -0.46 -28.58
CA HIS A 58 6.80 0.52 -29.67
C HIS A 58 7.59 0.07 -30.91
N GLY A 59 8.47 -0.93 -30.78
CA GLY A 59 9.26 -1.42 -31.91
C GLY A 59 10.52 -2.18 -31.49
N TRP A 60 11.10 -2.90 -32.45
CA TRP A 60 12.22 -3.80 -32.24
C TRP A 60 13.46 -3.41 -33.05
N ASN A 61 14.15 -2.38 -32.57
CA ASN A 61 15.60 -2.19 -32.54
C ASN A 61 15.97 -1.19 -31.42
N GLU A 62 15.13 -0.18 -31.23
CA GLU A 62 15.39 1.03 -30.44
C GLU A 62 15.47 0.79 -28.93
N ILE A 63 14.78 -0.23 -28.40
CA ILE A 63 14.87 -0.58 -26.98
C ILE A 63 16.26 -1.13 -26.64
N GLU A 64 16.97 -1.69 -27.63
CA GLU A 64 18.36 -2.15 -27.45
C GLU A 64 19.33 -0.96 -27.46
N ASP A 65 19.08 0.07 -28.28
CA ASP A 65 19.81 1.35 -28.21
C ASP A 65 19.66 2.02 -26.84
N LEU A 66 18.43 2.08 -26.29
CA LEU A 66 18.19 2.61 -24.94
C LEU A 66 18.97 1.78 -23.90
N VAL A 67 18.94 0.46 -24.00
CA VAL A 67 19.65 -0.44 -23.08
C VAL A 67 21.17 -0.40 -23.26
N ALA A 68 21.67 -0.02 -24.43
CA ALA A 68 23.09 0.20 -24.72
C ALA A 68 23.57 1.63 -24.37
N SER A 69 22.66 2.61 -24.24
CA SER A 69 22.96 3.96 -23.73
C SER A 69 23.12 3.99 -22.20
N GLY A 70 22.44 3.09 -21.49
CA GLY A 70 22.61 2.89 -20.04
C GLY A 70 23.74 1.94 -19.64
N LYS A 71 23.81 1.67 -18.34
CA LYS A 71 24.67 0.66 -17.70
C LYS A 71 23.76 -0.31 -16.93
N ARG A 72 23.83 -1.60 -17.25
CA ARG A 72 23.25 -2.65 -16.40
C ARG A 72 24.13 -2.79 -15.16
N ALA A 73 23.53 -2.73 -13.97
CA ALA A 73 24.28 -2.91 -12.72
C ALA A 73 24.60 -4.39 -12.51
N GLU A 74 25.87 -4.71 -12.26
CA GLU A 74 26.35 -6.09 -12.06
C GLU A 74 25.92 -6.68 -10.69
N GLY A 75 25.43 -5.82 -9.80
CA GLY A 75 24.95 -6.21 -8.49
C GLY A 75 24.81 -5.02 -7.55
N ALA A 76 24.48 -5.31 -6.29
CA ALA A 76 24.35 -4.34 -5.22
C ALA A 76 25.10 -4.80 -3.97
N SER A 77 26.06 -4.01 -3.51
CA SER A 77 26.73 -4.16 -2.22
C SER A 77 26.10 -3.24 -1.18
N MET A 78 25.86 -3.75 0.02
CA MET A 78 25.44 -2.94 1.17
C MET A 78 26.56 -2.92 2.21
N CYS A 79 26.91 -1.72 2.65
CA CYS A 79 27.98 -1.47 3.61
C CYS A 79 27.42 -0.76 4.84
N VAL A 80 27.93 -1.11 6.02
CA VAL A 80 27.53 -0.51 7.29
C VAL A 80 28.80 -0.23 8.11
N ALA A 81 28.96 1.00 8.59
CA ALA A 81 30.10 1.49 9.37
C ALA A 81 31.47 1.07 8.76
N GLY A 82 31.70 1.44 7.50
CA GLY A 82 32.95 1.17 6.78
C GLY A 82 33.18 -0.30 6.38
N LYS A 83 32.22 -1.21 6.59
CA LYS A 83 32.36 -2.65 6.31
C LYS A 83 31.28 -3.14 5.34
N LYS A 84 31.65 -3.97 4.35
CA LYS A 84 30.67 -4.66 3.49
C LYS A 84 29.94 -5.72 4.32
N VAL A 85 28.60 -5.70 4.31
CA VAL A 85 27.73 -6.59 5.10
C VAL A 85 26.75 -7.41 4.26
N ALA A 86 26.50 -7.02 3.02
CA ALA A 86 25.98 -7.91 1.98
C ALA A 86 26.60 -7.56 0.63
N ASP A 87 26.65 -8.56 -0.24
CA ASP A 87 26.96 -8.42 -1.66
C ASP A 87 25.94 -9.29 -2.41
N ILE A 88 25.20 -8.67 -3.32
CA ILE A 88 24.11 -9.30 -4.07
C ILE A 88 24.48 -9.22 -5.53
N ASP A 89 24.82 -10.35 -6.14
CA ASP A 89 25.07 -10.40 -7.57
C ASP A 89 23.77 -10.44 -8.37
N VAL A 90 23.71 -9.77 -9.52
CA VAL A 90 22.50 -9.73 -10.34
C VAL A 90 22.15 -11.13 -10.88
N ASP A 91 23.15 -11.91 -11.28
CA ASP A 91 22.97 -13.26 -11.83
C ASP A 91 22.41 -14.26 -10.79
N ASN A 92 22.61 -13.98 -9.50
CA ASN A 92 22.06 -14.77 -8.40
C ASN A 92 20.58 -14.44 -8.09
N VAL A 93 20.05 -13.31 -8.58
CA VAL A 93 18.66 -12.89 -8.35
C VAL A 93 17.81 -13.20 -9.58
N LYS A 94 17.45 -14.48 -9.75
CA LYS A 94 16.56 -14.91 -10.85
C LYS A 94 15.20 -14.20 -10.77
N ILE A 95 14.92 -13.29 -11.70
CA ILE A 95 13.63 -12.62 -11.85
C ILE A 95 12.89 -13.23 -13.05
N PRO A 96 12.01 -14.23 -12.83
CA PRO A 96 11.16 -14.75 -13.90
C PRO A 96 10.08 -13.74 -14.28
N GLY A 97 9.49 -13.88 -15.46
CA GLY A 97 8.37 -13.05 -15.88
C GLY A 97 8.75 -11.73 -16.55
N THR A 98 9.98 -11.58 -17.08
CA THR A 98 10.45 -10.38 -17.80
C THR A 98 11.62 -10.67 -18.76
N LYS A 99 11.61 -10.08 -19.97
CA LYS A 99 12.79 -9.93 -20.85
C LYS A 99 13.93 -9.12 -20.19
N PHE A 100 13.63 -8.27 -19.21
CA PHE A 100 14.57 -7.30 -18.62
C PHE A 100 14.84 -7.58 -17.12
N PRO A 101 15.51 -8.67 -16.73
CA PRO A 101 15.73 -9.05 -15.31
C PRO A 101 16.82 -8.21 -14.61
N PHE A 102 16.94 -6.91 -14.91
CA PHE A 102 17.97 -6.03 -14.37
C PHE A 102 17.46 -4.61 -14.18
N ALA A 103 17.93 -3.93 -13.14
CA ALA A 103 17.78 -2.48 -13.02
C ALA A 103 18.90 -1.82 -13.84
N MET A 104 18.56 -0.83 -14.65
CA MET A 104 19.52 -0.12 -15.49
C MET A 104 19.74 1.30 -14.97
N THR A 105 21.00 1.67 -14.73
CA THR A 105 21.38 3.05 -14.47
C THR A 105 21.62 3.78 -15.79
N ILE A 106 20.97 4.92 -15.96
CA ILE A 106 20.97 5.69 -17.20
C ILE A 106 20.61 7.14 -16.85
N THR A 107 21.26 8.11 -17.49
CA THR A 107 20.89 9.51 -17.23
C THR A 107 19.53 9.85 -17.85
N GLN A 108 18.82 10.75 -17.18
CA GLN A 108 17.59 11.35 -17.66
C GLN A 108 17.78 11.95 -19.06
N ASN A 109 18.93 12.58 -19.36
CA ASN A 109 19.23 13.15 -20.68
C ASN A 109 19.27 12.08 -21.80
N GLU A 110 19.89 10.90 -21.57
CA GLU A 110 19.85 9.79 -22.55
C GLU A 110 18.43 9.22 -22.71
N THR A 111 17.64 9.19 -21.62
CA THR A 111 16.23 8.76 -21.64
C THR A 111 15.34 9.77 -22.41
N GLU A 112 15.56 11.07 -22.21
CA GLU A 112 14.89 12.16 -22.89
C GLU A 112 15.24 12.15 -24.38
N ARG A 113 16.53 12.04 -24.73
CA ARG A 113 16.99 11.96 -26.13
C ARG A 113 16.42 10.74 -26.87
N TRP A 114 16.27 9.60 -26.19
CA TRP A 114 15.62 8.43 -26.76
C TRP A 114 14.12 8.68 -27.02
N LEU A 115 13.41 9.31 -26.09
CA LEU A 115 12.01 9.72 -26.28
C LEU A 115 11.85 10.77 -27.39
N GLU A 116 12.77 11.73 -27.51
CA GLU A 116 12.79 12.71 -28.60
C GLU A 116 13.03 12.05 -29.96
N ASN A 117 13.96 11.09 -30.04
CA ASN A 117 14.19 10.29 -31.25
C ASN A 117 13.00 9.39 -31.62
N ALA A 118 12.22 8.92 -30.63
CA ALA A 118 10.98 8.20 -30.87
C ALA A 118 9.86 9.13 -31.38
N LEU A 119 9.67 10.29 -30.74
CA LEU A 119 8.70 11.32 -31.16
C LEU A 119 8.99 11.87 -32.56
N ALA A 120 10.26 12.06 -32.91
CA ALA A 120 10.67 12.55 -34.23
C ALA A 120 10.25 11.62 -35.38
N LYS A 121 10.06 10.31 -35.14
CA LYS A 121 9.51 9.35 -36.12
C LYS A 121 8.01 9.56 -36.40
N HIS A 122 7.31 10.23 -35.49
CA HIS A 122 5.94 10.69 -35.65
C HIS A 122 5.88 12.19 -36.03
N GLU A 123 7.00 12.76 -36.49
CA GLU A 123 7.19 14.19 -36.83
C GLU A 123 6.95 15.17 -35.65
N VAL A 124 6.79 14.65 -34.43
CA VAL A 124 6.54 15.44 -33.20
C VAL A 124 7.86 15.94 -32.62
N LYS A 125 7.84 17.19 -32.15
CA LYS A 125 8.88 17.81 -31.33
C LYS A 125 8.24 18.47 -30.11
N VAL A 126 9.02 18.67 -29.05
CA VAL A 126 8.59 19.51 -27.92
C VAL A 126 8.77 20.97 -28.30
N GLU A 127 7.72 21.76 -28.08
CA GLU A 127 7.72 23.21 -28.21
C GLU A 127 8.41 23.80 -26.98
N MET A 128 9.69 24.17 -27.14
CA MET A 128 10.51 24.79 -26.10
C MET A 128 10.20 26.29 -26.00
N ASP A 129 10.55 26.91 -24.86
CA ASP A 129 10.22 28.31 -24.53
C ASP A 129 8.71 28.63 -24.51
N ALA A 130 7.88 27.67 -24.11
CA ALA A 130 6.41 27.79 -24.09
C ALA A 130 5.83 27.56 -22.68
N GLU A 131 5.52 28.63 -21.93
CA GLU A 131 4.94 28.53 -20.58
C GLU A 131 3.42 28.64 -20.58
N ALA A 132 2.74 27.60 -20.06
CA ALA A 132 1.29 27.64 -19.82
C ALA A 132 0.91 28.58 -18.67
N LYS A 133 0.00 29.51 -18.96
CA LYS A 133 -0.63 30.47 -18.03
C LYS A 133 -2.15 30.49 -18.24
N ASN A 134 -2.87 31.10 -17.31
CA ASN A 134 -4.32 31.38 -17.39
C ASN A 134 -5.21 30.18 -17.78
N ILE A 135 -4.83 28.97 -17.36
CA ILE A 135 -5.55 27.72 -17.66
C ILE A 135 -6.97 27.79 -17.08
N THR A 136 -7.98 27.73 -17.94
CA THR A 136 -9.40 27.78 -17.57
C THR A 136 -10.19 26.71 -18.30
N GLN A 137 -11.12 26.04 -17.61
CA GLN A 137 -11.93 24.94 -18.18
C GLN A 137 -13.43 25.20 -18.06
N ASP A 138 -14.17 24.66 -19.01
CA ASP A 138 -15.63 24.65 -19.07
C ASP A 138 -16.16 23.25 -19.43
N ALA A 139 -17.44 23.16 -19.83
CA ALA A 139 -18.06 21.87 -20.17
C ALA A 139 -17.43 21.19 -21.40
N ASP A 140 -16.93 21.95 -22.37
CA ASP A 140 -16.57 21.48 -23.71
C ASP A 140 -15.05 21.39 -23.93
N GLY A 141 -14.26 22.17 -23.17
CA GLY A 141 -12.81 22.15 -23.30
C GLY A 141 -12.06 22.94 -22.22
N VAL A 142 -10.79 23.21 -22.52
CA VAL A 142 -9.87 23.99 -21.71
C VAL A 142 -9.21 25.03 -22.61
N THR A 143 -9.23 26.28 -22.18
CA THR A 143 -8.49 27.40 -22.77
C THR A 143 -7.22 27.63 -21.97
N VAL A 144 -6.09 27.81 -22.66
CA VAL A 144 -4.77 28.05 -22.08
C VAL A 144 -4.06 29.17 -22.83
N THR A 145 -3.51 30.15 -22.11
CA THR A 145 -2.57 31.11 -22.69
C THR A 145 -1.17 30.50 -22.64
N ILE A 146 -0.53 30.30 -23.78
CA ILE A 146 0.88 29.95 -23.87
C ILE A 146 1.64 31.27 -24.02
N VAL A 147 2.72 31.45 -23.25
CA VAL A 147 3.52 32.68 -23.27
C VAL A 147 5.00 32.34 -23.48
N THR A 148 5.63 33.00 -24.45
CA THR A 148 7.08 32.89 -24.72
C THR A 148 7.89 33.78 -23.77
N LYS A 149 9.20 33.59 -23.71
CA LYS A 149 10.10 34.44 -22.91
C LYS A 149 10.23 35.86 -23.46
N ASP A 150 10.06 36.04 -24.76
CA ASP A 150 10.03 37.36 -25.40
C ASP A 150 8.68 38.10 -25.17
N GLY A 151 7.67 37.39 -24.64
CA GLY A 151 6.40 37.96 -24.20
C GLY A 151 5.25 37.83 -25.19
N ASP A 152 5.42 37.07 -26.27
CA ASP A 152 4.32 36.73 -27.18
C ASP A 152 3.32 35.78 -26.48
N GLU A 153 2.02 36.04 -26.64
CA GLU A 153 0.95 35.21 -26.08
C GLU A 153 0.10 34.54 -27.18
N GLU A 154 -0.09 33.23 -27.08
CA GLU A 154 -1.02 32.45 -27.92
C GLU A 154 -2.15 31.85 -27.06
N GLU A 155 -3.42 32.01 -27.48
CA GLU A 155 -4.53 31.29 -26.85
C GLU A 155 -4.85 29.97 -27.59
N VAL A 156 -4.66 28.86 -26.89
CA VAL A 156 -4.91 27.50 -27.37
C VAL A 156 -6.16 26.91 -26.71
N ARG A 157 -6.97 26.21 -27.50
CA ARG A 157 -8.14 25.46 -27.04
C ARG A 157 -7.89 23.96 -27.18
N ALA A 158 -8.03 23.22 -26.09
CA ALA A 158 -7.89 21.76 -26.07
C ALA A 158 -9.14 21.08 -25.47
N LYS A 159 -9.41 19.81 -25.80
CA LYS A 159 -10.46 19.03 -25.11
C LYS A 159 -10.02 18.60 -23.71
N TYR A 160 -8.72 18.34 -23.52
CA TYR A 160 -8.09 17.99 -22.25
C TYR A 160 -6.71 18.64 -22.10
N VAL A 161 -6.25 18.82 -20.86
CA VAL A 161 -4.88 19.30 -20.56
C VAL A 161 -4.23 18.37 -19.52
N VAL A 162 -2.98 17.98 -19.75
CA VAL A 162 -2.23 17.10 -18.84
C VAL A 162 -0.97 17.80 -18.34
N GLY A 163 -0.89 17.98 -17.02
CA GLY A 163 0.29 18.48 -16.31
C GLY A 163 1.31 17.37 -16.10
N ALA A 164 2.41 17.44 -16.84
CA ALA A 164 3.66 16.70 -16.64
C ALA A 164 4.81 17.65 -16.23
N ASP A 165 4.51 18.92 -15.96
CA ASP A 165 5.41 20.03 -15.60
C ASP A 165 5.93 20.00 -14.15
N GLY A 166 5.74 18.87 -13.48
CA GLY A 166 6.45 18.50 -12.25
C GLY A 166 6.03 19.24 -10.98
N ALA A 167 6.96 19.35 -10.04
CA ALA A 167 6.68 19.76 -8.65
C ALA A 167 5.91 21.09 -8.50
N HIS A 168 6.05 22.02 -9.44
CA HIS A 168 5.39 23.34 -9.44
C HIS A 168 4.25 23.47 -10.48
N SER A 169 3.65 22.34 -10.87
CA SER A 169 2.68 22.23 -11.97
C SER A 169 1.63 23.35 -12.03
N SER A 170 1.63 24.05 -13.16
CA SER A 170 0.65 25.06 -13.57
C SER A 170 -0.75 24.47 -13.67
N VAL A 171 -0.88 23.30 -14.32
CA VAL A 171 -2.13 22.56 -14.50
C VAL A 171 -2.73 22.16 -13.15
N ARG A 172 -1.90 21.70 -12.21
CA ARG A 172 -2.35 21.40 -10.84
C ARG A 172 -2.83 22.66 -10.10
N HIS A 173 -2.13 23.78 -10.22
CA HIS A 173 -2.52 25.03 -9.54
C HIS A 173 -3.78 25.69 -10.14
N ALA A 174 -4.10 25.41 -11.41
CA ALA A 174 -5.34 25.84 -12.05
C ALA A 174 -6.56 24.96 -11.69
N ALA A 175 -6.31 23.71 -11.30
CA ALA A 175 -7.33 22.79 -10.83
C ALA A 175 -7.82 23.18 -9.42
N LYS A 176 -9.15 23.16 -9.21
CA LYS A 176 -9.79 23.62 -7.97
C LYS A 176 -9.91 22.51 -6.93
N ASN A 177 -9.96 21.25 -7.38
CA ASN A 177 -10.19 20.09 -6.52
C ASN A 177 -8.91 19.29 -6.23
N LEU A 178 -7.74 19.77 -6.66
CA LEU A 178 -6.45 19.10 -6.46
C LEU A 178 -5.65 19.74 -5.30
N THR A 179 -5.49 19.00 -4.21
CA THR A 179 -4.54 19.35 -3.14
C THR A 179 -3.12 18.89 -3.53
N PHE A 180 -2.09 19.22 -2.73
CA PHE A 180 -0.73 18.71 -2.94
C PHE A 180 0.01 18.52 -1.61
N ASP A 181 -0.49 17.55 -0.85
CA ASP A 181 -0.21 17.39 0.57
C ASP A 181 1.08 16.58 0.80
N GLY A 182 1.81 16.91 1.87
CA GLY A 182 3.04 16.24 2.29
C GLY A 182 4.24 17.18 2.51
N ASP A 183 5.25 16.68 3.20
CA ASP A 183 6.32 17.50 3.78
C ASP A 183 7.65 17.48 3.00
N ALA A 184 8.55 18.38 3.38
CA ALA A 184 9.97 18.28 3.05
C ALA A 184 10.64 17.25 3.96
N TYR A 185 11.57 16.46 3.43
CA TYR A 185 12.47 15.68 4.28
C TYR A 185 13.43 16.65 5.01
N PRO A 186 13.70 16.45 6.31
CA PRO A 186 14.61 17.33 7.06
C PRO A 186 16.09 17.13 6.68
N GLN A 187 16.42 16.05 5.96
CA GLN A 187 17.75 15.82 5.41
C GLN A 187 17.95 16.53 4.06
N GLU A 188 19.07 17.24 3.94
CA GLU A 188 19.61 17.62 2.63
C GLU A 188 20.45 16.49 2.03
N PHE A 189 20.57 16.51 0.71
CA PHE A 189 21.38 15.58 -0.06
C PHE A 189 22.32 16.37 -0.95
N ILE A 190 23.59 15.99 -0.93
CA ILE A 190 24.58 16.44 -1.90
C ILE A 190 24.80 15.33 -2.93
N CYS A 191 25.03 15.70 -4.17
CA CYS A 191 25.07 14.76 -5.28
C CYS A 191 26.11 15.17 -6.33
N ALA A 192 26.81 14.19 -6.94
CA ALA A 192 27.85 14.45 -7.95
C ALA A 192 27.90 13.36 -9.02
N ASP A 193 28.33 13.72 -10.24
CA ASP A 193 28.80 12.79 -11.28
C ASP A 193 30.31 12.95 -11.47
N THR A 194 31.07 11.89 -11.24
CA THR A 194 32.54 11.92 -11.14
C THR A 194 33.15 10.55 -11.50
N PHE A 195 34.47 10.45 -11.60
CA PHE A 195 35.18 9.18 -11.72
C PHE A 195 35.73 8.76 -10.35
N MET A 196 35.64 7.47 -10.01
CA MET A 196 36.04 6.92 -8.71
C MET A 196 37.14 5.86 -8.87
N LYS A 197 38.13 5.90 -8.00
CA LYS A 197 39.17 4.87 -7.83
C LYS A 197 39.07 4.28 -6.43
N SER A 198 38.80 2.99 -6.33
CA SER A 198 38.62 2.25 -5.06
C SER A 198 39.11 0.81 -5.19
N GLU A 199 39.39 0.16 -4.06
CA GLU A 199 39.71 -1.29 -4.03
C GLU A 199 38.48 -2.18 -4.27
N LEU A 200 37.26 -1.65 -4.12
CA LEU A 200 36.03 -2.38 -4.39
C LEU A 200 35.73 -2.45 -5.90
N PRO A 201 35.10 -3.54 -6.40
CA PRO A 201 34.75 -3.69 -7.81
C PRO A 201 33.92 -2.54 -8.39
N GLY A 202 34.26 -2.11 -9.61
CA GLY A 202 33.41 -1.22 -10.40
C GLY A 202 32.11 -1.90 -10.83
N GLY A 203 31.27 -1.19 -11.59
CA GLY A 203 30.08 -1.77 -12.26
C GLY A 203 28.90 -2.15 -11.36
N ARG A 204 29.07 -2.12 -10.03
CA ARG A 204 28.07 -2.45 -8.99
C ARG A 204 27.54 -1.19 -8.30
N ALA A 205 26.32 -1.26 -7.79
CA ALA A 205 25.77 -0.25 -6.89
C ALA A 205 26.26 -0.46 -5.45
N TYR A 206 26.58 0.61 -4.73
CA TYR A 206 26.96 0.57 -3.32
C TYR A 206 26.01 1.43 -2.49
N MET A 207 25.50 0.89 -1.39
CA MET A 207 24.74 1.63 -0.39
C MET A 207 25.43 1.52 0.97
N CYS A 208 26.11 2.59 1.38
CA CYS A 208 26.95 2.67 2.56
C CYS A 208 26.26 3.49 3.65
N LEU A 209 26.15 2.93 4.87
CA LEU A 209 25.39 3.50 5.98
C LEU A 209 26.31 3.68 7.21
N GLY A 210 26.44 4.89 7.73
CA GLY A 210 27.50 5.27 8.69
C GLY A 210 27.02 6.31 9.68
N ASN A 211 27.68 7.47 9.79
CA ASN A 211 27.07 8.67 10.36
C ASN A 211 26.28 9.44 9.29
N GLY A 212 25.39 8.74 8.56
CA GLY A 212 24.71 9.25 7.37
C GLY A 212 24.48 8.12 6.37
N ALA A 213 24.25 8.48 5.10
CA ALA A 213 24.15 7.54 3.99
C ALA A 213 24.95 8.07 2.78
N PHE A 214 25.68 7.18 2.12
CA PHE A 214 26.46 7.45 0.90
C PHE A 214 26.14 6.34 -0.11
N ILE A 215 25.73 6.73 -1.31
CA ILE A 215 25.27 5.82 -2.36
C ILE A 215 26.11 6.06 -3.60
N VAL A 216 26.68 4.99 -4.15
CA VAL A 216 27.37 4.98 -5.45
C VAL A 216 26.51 4.20 -6.43
N LEU A 217 26.15 4.82 -7.56
CA LEU A 217 25.51 4.13 -8.68
C LEU A 217 26.46 4.17 -9.90
N PRO A 218 26.73 3.03 -10.55
CA PRO A 218 27.59 3.01 -11.73
C PRO A 218 26.88 3.68 -12.90
N LEU A 219 27.61 4.44 -13.71
CA LEU A 219 27.12 5.00 -14.97
C LEU A 219 27.91 4.41 -16.15
N LYS A 220 27.56 4.84 -17.37
CA LYS A 220 28.31 4.49 -18.57
C LYS A 220 29.68 5.21 -18.58
N ASP A 221 30.61 4.66 -19.36
CA ASP A 221 31.96 5.20 -19.58
C ASP A 221 32.85 5.26 -18.31
N GLY A 222 32.55 4.44 -17.29
CA GLY A 222 33.33 4.36 -16.05
C GLY A 222 33.05 5.46 -15.03
N ARG A 223 32.10 6.37 -15.33
CA ARG A 223 31.61 7.37 -14.38
C ARG A 223 30.77 6.71 -13.27
N VAL A 224 30.67 7.39 -12.13
CA VAL A 224 29.73 7.05 -11.06
C VAL A 224 28.93 8.27 -10.66
N ARG A 225 27.66 8.03 -10.30
CA ARG A 225 26.86 8.95 -9.51
C ARG A 225 27.15 8.72 -8.04
N LEU A 226 27.39 9.80 -7.32
CA LEU A 226 27.40 9.83 -5.85
C LEU A 226 26.14 10.55 -5.34
N VAL A 227 25.53 10.02 -4.28
CA VAL A 227 24.48 10.69 -3.50
C VAL A 227 24.80 10.52 -2.02
N ALA A 228 24.95 11.63 -1.29
CA ALA A 228 25.36 11.62 0.10
C ALA A 228 24.46 12.50 0.99
N SER A 229 24.27 12.09 2.24
CA SER A 229 23.63 12.88 3.28
C SER A 229 24.25 12.54 4.64
N ARG A 230 24.65 13.58 5.38
CA ARG A 230 25.38 13.53 6.66
C ARG A 230 24.75 14.56 7.63
N PRO A 231 24.57 14.27 8.93
CA PRO A 231 24.09 15.25 9.89
C PRO A 231 25.03 16.45 9.98
N ASN A 232 24.49 17.61 10.35
CA ASN A 232 25.25 18.81 10.72
C ASN A 232 26.27 19.30 9.67
N GLN A 233 26.04 19.04 8.38
CA GLN A 233 26.80 19.72 7.32
C GLN A 233 26.55 21.23 7.36
N ASP A 234 27.59 22.00 7.02
CA ASP A 234 27.42 23.40 6.65
C ASP A 234 26.61 23.48 5.34
N THR A 235 25.46 24.14 5.41
CA THR A 235 24.53 24.36 4.30
C THR A 235 24.65 25.76 3.70
N SER A 236 25.49 26.63 4.27
CA SER A 236 25.70 28.01 3.81
C SER A 236 26.58 28.12 2.56
N ARG A 237 27.31 27.05 2.21
CA ARG A 237 28.11 26.94 1.00
C ARG A 237 27.65 25.82 0.07
N GLU A 238 27.96 26.00 -1.21
CA GLU A 238 27.85 24.92 -2.20
C GLU A 238 28.75 23.73 -1.84
N PRO A 239 28.30 22.49 -2.12
CA PRO A 239 29.11 21.30 -1.97
C PRO A 239 30.18 21.24 -3.06
N LYS A 240 31.32 20.64 -2.72
CA LYS A 240 32.43 20.37 -3.63
C LYS A 240 32.75 18.88 -3.65
N LEU A 241 33.70 18.45 -4.49
CA LEU A 241 34.04 17.03 -4.60
C LEU A 241 34.72 16.49 -3.32
N GLU A 242 35.49 17.35 -2.64
CA GLU A 242 36.19 17.05 -1.39
C GLU A 242 35.21 16.68 -0.26
N ASP A 243 33.97 17.21 -0.28
CA ASP A 243 32.91 16.83 0.68
C ASP A 243 32.45 15.38 0.50
N PHE A 244 32.59 14.83 -0.71
CA PHE A 244 32.33 13.42 -0.98
C PHE A 244 33.56 12.57 -0.65
N GLU A 245 34.79 13.04 -0.93
CA GLU A 245 36.00 12.30 -0.57
C GLU A 245 36.15 12.12 0.93
N GLU A 246 35.99 13.18 1.74
CA GLU A 246 36.06 13.11 3.20
C GLU A 246 35.05 12.07 3.75
N PHE A 247 33.81 12.11 3.26
CA PHE A 247 32.77 11.20 3.72
C PHE A 247 32.94 9.79 3.17
N MET A 248 33.47 9.61 1.95
CA MET A 248 33.81 8.31 1.38
C MET A 248 34.88 7.61 2.20
N GLN A 249 35.89 8.34 2.68
CA GLN A 249 36.92 7.83 3.60
C GLN A 249 36.35 7.43 4.98
N GLU A 250 35.24 8.03 5.44
CA GLU A 250 34.52 7.62 6.67
C GLU A 250 33.69 6.34 6.47
N ILE A 251 32.98 6.23 5.34
CA ILE A 251 31.82 5.33 5.20
C ILE A 251 31.99 4.17 4.20
N PHE A 252 32.89 4.32 3.22
CA PHE A 252 33.08 3.38 2.11
C PHE A 252 34.21 2.40 2.43
N PRO A 253 34.01 1.07 2.33
CA PRO A 253 35.05 0.10 2.70
C PRO A 253 36.30 0.24 1.82
N GLY A 254 37.45 0.50 2.44
CA GLY A 254 38.72 0.74 1.75
C GLY A 254 38.92 2.18 1.23
N GLY A 255 37.93 3.05 1.38
CA GLY A 255 37.98 4.43 0.88
C GLY A 255 38.20 4.49 -0.64
N GLY A 256 38.91 5.53 -1.09
CA GLY A 256 39.27 5.75 -2.49
C GLY A 256 39.50 7.23 -2.80
N SER A 257 39.61 7.56 -4.09
CA SER A 257 39.67 8.94 -4.57
C SER A 257 38.70 9.23 -5.71
N LEU A 258 38.32 10.49 -5.83
CA LEU A 258 37.38 11.03 -6.81
C LEU A 258 38.09 12.03 -7.72
N HIS A 259 37.66 12.14 -8.97
CA HIS A 259 38.29 13.02 -9.96
C HIS A 259 37.33 13.40 -11.09
N ASP A 260 37.70 14.48 -11.79
CA ASP A 260 37.01 14.99 -12.99
C ASP A 260 35.48 15.09 -12.83
N PRO A 261 34.99 15.89 -11.84
CA PRO A 261 33.57 16.01 -11.56
C PRO A 261 32.87 16.78 -12.68
N THR A 262 31.91 16.12 -13.33
CA THR A 262 31.11 16.71 -14.43
C THR A 262 29.90 17.48 -13.94
N TRP A 263 29.42 17.17 -12.72
CA TRP A 263 28.36 17.92 -12.04
C TRP A 263 28.48 17.70 -10.52
N VAL A 264 28.18 18.74 -9.74
CA VAL A 264 27.99 18.68 -8.29
C VAL A 264 26.80 19.56 -7.93
N THR A 265 25.96 19.13 -6.98
CA THR A 265 24.73 19.87 -6.58
C THR A 265 24.29 19.54 -5.15
N ARG A 266 23.45 20.40 -4.58
CA ARG A 266 22.72 20.22 -3.33
C ARG A 266 21.22 20.24 -3.62
N PHE A 267 20.47 19.27 -3.09
CA PHE A 267 19.00 19.27 -3.19
C PHE A 267 18.32 18.88 -1.87
N ARG A 268 17.11 19.40 -1.68
CA ARG A 268 16.15 18.91 -0.69
C ARG A 268 15.17 17.98 -1.36
N LEU A 269 14.70 17.00 -0.61
CA LEU A 269 13.66 16.09 -1.05
C LEU A 269 12.33 16.48 -0.43
N HIS A 270 11.26 16.17 -1.15
CA HIS A 270 9.89 16.29 -0.69
C HIS A 270 9.20 14.94 -0.86
N HIS A 271 8.24 14.62 0.01
CA HIS A 271 7.23 13.62 -0.29
C HIS A 271 5.90 14.35 -0.43
N ARG A 272 5.27 14.33 -1.61
CA ARG A 272 3.99 15.01 -1.85
C ARG A 272 3.09 14.19 -2.74
N GLY A 273 1.79 14.34 -2.57
CA GLY A 273 0.79 13.68 -3.40
C GLY A 273 -0.49 14.49 -3.51
N VAL A 274 -1.09 14.47 -4.70
CA VAL A 274 -2.44 15.00 -4.92
C VAL A 274 -3.51 14.05 -4.33
N ASN A 275 -4.63 14.62 -3.92
CA ASN A 275 -5.84 13.86 -3.52
C ASN A 275 -6.51 13.14 -4.70
N ASN A 276 -6.50 13.71 -5.91
CA ASN A 276 -7.10 13.16 -7.13
C ASN A 276 -6.15 13.34 -8.33
N TYR A 277 -6.23 12.51 -9.37
CA TYR A 277 -5.37 12.63 -10.57
C TYR A 277 -6.06 13.36 -11.75
N ARG A 278 -7.30 13.79 -11.53
CA ARG A 278 -8.20 14.42 -12.50
C ARG A 278 -9.02 15.50 -11.79
N ASP A 279 -9.24 16.63 -12.45
CA ASP A 279 -10.26 17.63 -12.08
C ASP A 279 -10.95 18.14 -13.36
N GLY A 280 -12.10 17.55 -13.69
CA GLY A 280 -12.80 17.79 -14.95
C GLY A 280 -11.97 17.37 -16.17
N ARG A 281 -11.51 18.36 -16.96
CA ARG A 281 -10.69 18.17 -18.16
C ARG A 281 -9.18 18.33 -17.91
N LEU A 282 -8.79 18.64 -16.67
CA LEU A 282 -7.40 18.74 -16.24
C LEU A 282 -6.93 17.42 -15.62
N PHE A 283 -5.74 16.96 -16.00
CA PHE A 283 -5.08 15.76 -15.46
C PHE A 283 -3.66 16.10 -14.99
N VAL A 284 -3.11 15.29 -14.09
CA VAL A 284 -1.72 15.41 -13.60
C VAL A 284 -1.01 14.05 -13.59
N ALA A 285 0.29 14.02 -13.90
CA ALA A 285 1.11 12.79 -13.98
C ALA A 285 2.54 13.00 -13.44
N GLY A 286 3.18 11.94 -12.91
CA GLY A 286 4.52 12.02 -12.33
C GLY A 286 4.64 13.10 -11.24
N ASP A 287 5.76 13.82 -11.17
CA ASP A 287 6.05 14.90 -10.20
C ASP A 287 4.97 16.00 -10.09
N ALA A 288 4.08 16.16 -11.07
CA ALA A 288 2.91 17.05 -10.97
C ALA A 288 1.83 16.48 -10.03
N ALA A 289 1.67 15.15 -10.01
CA ALA A 289 0.73 14.41 -9.18
C ALA A 289 1.37 13.88 -7.87
N HIS A 290 2.62 13.45 -7.89
CA HIS A 290 3.30 12.86 -6.73
C HIS A 290 4.82 12.99 -6.82
N ILE A 291 5.46 13.35 -5.70
CA ILE A 291 6.92 13.39 -5.55
C ILE A 291 7.30 12.33 -4.54
N HIS A 292 8.12 11.36 -4.95
CA HIS A 292 8.58 10.26 -4.11
C HIS A 292 9.98 10.51 -3.54
N SER A 293 10.36 9.73 -2.52
CA SER A 293 11.78 9.55 -2.21
C SER A 293 12.53 8.95 -3.44
N PRO A 294 13.80 9.33 -3.69
CA PRO A 294 14.63 8.70 -4.72
C PRO A 294 15.06 7.27 -4.34
N ALA A 295 14.68 6.76 -3.16
CA ALA A 295 14.90 5.37 -2.77
C ALA A 295 14.38 4.39 -3.84
N GLY A 296 15.29 3.67 -4.50
CA GLY A 296 14.96 2.75 -5.59
C GLY A 296 14.61 3.42 -6.94
N GLY A 297 14.86 4.73 -7.12
CA GLY A 297 14.73 5.41 -8.41
C GLY A 297 13.30 5.47 -8.97
N GLN A 298 12.29 5.50 -8.11
CA GLN A 298 10.89 5.21 -8.50
C GLN A 298 10.19 6.34 -9.29
N GLY A 299 10.48 7.62 -9.01
CA GLY A 299 9.69 8.76 -9.51
C GLY A 299 9.46 8.78 -11.02
N MET A 300 10.54 8.85 -11.81
CA MET A 300 10.47 8.86 -13.28
C MET A 300 9.75 7.64 -13.86
N ASN A 301 10.01 6.44 -13.32
CA ASN A 301 9.37 5.20 -13.75
C ASN A 301 7.85 5.20 -13.49
N THR A 302 7.45 5.74 -12.34
CA THR A 302 6.04 5.86 -11.95
C THR A 302 5.33 6.89 -12.85
N GLY A 303 5.96 8.05 -13.10
CA GLY A 303 5.41 9.08 -14.00
C GLY A 303 5.25 8.60 -15.44
N ILE A 304 6.24 7.91 -16.01
CA ILE A 304 6.13 7.29 -17.34
C ILE A 304 4.94 6.30 -17.38
N GLN A 305 4.75 5.48 -16.34
CA GLN A 305 3.62 4.55 -16.27
C GLN A 305 2.26 5.23 -16.05
N ASP A 306 2.22 6.41 -15.42
CA ASP A 306 1.00 7.23 -15.34
C ASP A 306 0.58 7.67 -16.74
N SER A 307 1.52 8.25 -17.49
CA SER A 307 1.33 8.68 -18.87
C SER A 307 0.89 7.54 -19.80
N ILE A 308 1.52 6.37 -19.68
CA ILE A 308 1.15 5.20 -20.50
C ILE A 308 -0.23 4.65 -20.12
N ASN A 309 -0.62 4.68 -18.85
CA ASN A 309 -1.98 4.30 -18.43
C ASN A 309 -3.05 5.32 -18.88
N LEU A 310 -2.70 6.60 -19.01
CA LEU A 310 -3.61 7.66 -19.44
C LEU A 310 -3.73 7.76 -20.97
N GLY A 311 -2.65 7.58 -21.71
CA GLY A 311 -2.58 7.81 -23.17
C GLY A 311 -3.58 6.98 -23.98
N TRP A 312 -3.60 5.66 -23.77
CA TRP A 312 -4.55 4.79 -24.49
C TRP A 312 -6.02 5.05 -24.10
N LYS A 313 -6.27 5.52 -22.86
CA LYS A 313 -7.61 5.86 -22.38
C LYS A 313 -8.12 7.18 -22.97
N LEU A 314 -7.26 8.19 -23.04
CA LEU A 314 -7.54 9.44 -23.77
C LEU A 314 -7.86 9.12 -25.24
N ALA A 315 -7.04 8.30 -25.90
CA ALA A 315 -7.27 7.89 -27.29
C ALA A 315 -8.62 7.19 -27.50
N ALA A 316 -8.99 6.23 -26.64
CA ALA A 316 -10.27 5.54 -26.72
C ALA A 316 -11.48 6.48 -26.54
N VAL A 317 -11.40 7.43 -25.60
CA VAL A 317 -12.47 8.44 -25.40
C VAL A 317 -12.52 9.43 -26.56
N LEU A 318 -11.37 9.86 -27.09
CA LEU A 318 -11.30 10.83 -28.19
C LEU A 318 -11.77 10.27 -29.54
N ARG A 319 -11.61 8.96 -29.77
CA ARG A 319 -12.22 8.24 -30.90
C ARG A 319 -13.70 7.89 -30.69
N GLY A 320 -14.25 8.12 -29.50
CA GLY A 320 -15.64 7.79 -29.16
C GLY A 320 -15.89 6.30 -28.87
N GLU A 321 -14.83 5.51 -28.64
CA GLU A 321 -14.91 4.10 -28.25
C GLU A 321 -15.35 3.94 -26.79
N LYS A 322 -15.08 4.95 -25.95
CA LYS A 322 -15.39 4.97 -24.52
C LYS A 322 -16.03 6.31 -24.11
N PRO A 323 -16.91 6.33 -23.08
CA PRO A 323 -17.43 7.57 -22.50
C PRO A 323 -16.35 8.30 -21.68
N ASP A 324 -16.48 9.62 -21.50
CA ASP A 324 -15.52 10.45 -20.72
C ASP A 324 -15.25 9.90 -19.30
N SER A 325 -16.26 9.32 -18.64
CA SER A 325 -16.13 8.71 -17.32
C SER A 325 -15.14 7.54 -17.28
N PHE A 326 -14.75 6.97 -18.42
CA PHE A 326 -13.69 5.97 -18.52
C PHE A 326 -12.32 6.53 -18.09
N LEU A 327 -12.10 7.85 -18.23
CA LEU A 327 -10.87 8.52 -17.78
C LEU A 327 -10.74 8.53 -16.26
N ASP A 328 -11.82 8.37 -15.48
CA ASP A 328 -11.75 8.28 -14.02
C ASP A 328 -11.00 7.03 -13.56
N THR A 329 -10.92 5.99 -14.42
CA THR A 329 -10.15 4.78 -14.15
C THR A 329 -8.64 5.06 -14.05
N TYR A 330 -8.13 6.15 -14.64
CA TYR A 330 -6.75 6.60 -14.46
C TYR A 330 -6.48 6.93 -12.98
N HIS A 331 -7.39 7.66 -12.31
CA HIS A 331 -7.30 7.89 -10.87
C HIS A 331 -7.46 6.56 -10.09
N ASN A 332 -8.49 5.77 -10.39
CA ASN A 332 -8.78 4.53 -9.64
C ASN A 332 -7.60 3.54 -9.64
N GLU A 333 -6.83 3.49 -10.74
CA GLU A 333 -5.65 2.65 -10.91
C GLU A 333 -4.37 3.32 -10.38
N ARG A 334 -4.01 4.51 -10.88
CA ARG A 334 -2.68 5.11 -10.67
C ARG A 334 -2.52 5.83 -9.34
N HIS A 335 -3.57 6.48 -8.81
CA HIS A 335 -3.50 7.17 -7.51
C HIS A 335 -3.13 6.22 -6.37
N ARG A 336 -3.70 5.01 -6.38
CA ARG A 336 -3.39 3.97 -5.39
C ARG A 336 -1.94 3.52 -5.46
N VAL A 337 -1.36 3.43 -6.68
CA VAL A 337 0.06 3.08 -6.88
C VAL A 337 0.95 4.19 -6.34
N GLY A 338 0.71 5.45 -6.69
CA GLY A 338 1.50 6.58 -6.20
C GLY A 338 1.42 6.73 -4.67
N GLN A 339 0.25 6.57 -4.06
CA GLN A 339 0.07 6.62 -2.60
C GLN A 339 0.72 5.44 -1.87
N TYR A 340 0.70 4.24 -2.46
CA TYR A 340 1.42 3.08 -1.92
C TYR A 340 2.93 3.27 -1.99
N LEU A 341 3.46 3.75 -3.12
CA LEU A 341 4.87 4.07 -3.29
C LEU A 341 5.34 5.21 -2.37
N LEU A 342 4.55 6.27 -2.19
CA LEU A 342 4.81 7.33 -1.19
C LEU A 342 5.00 6.71 0.21
N THR A 343 3.99 5.99 0.71
CA THR A 343 3.99 5.47 2.09
C THR A 343 4.99 4.34 2.35
N SER A 344 5.35 3.56 1.33
CA SER A 344 6.37 2.51 1.43
C SER A 344 7.80 3.04 1.28
N THR A 345 8.05 3.95 0.34
CA THR A 345 9.41 4.49 0.12
C THR A 345 9.84 5.47 1.20
N ASP A 346 8.94 6.33 1.71
CA ASP A 346 9.22 7.21 2.86
C ASP A 346 9.71 6.40 4.06
N ARG A 347 8.95 5.40 4.52
CA ARG A 347 9.29 4.62 5.72
C ARG A 347 10.66 3.93 5.61
N ALA A 348 11.01 3.44 4.42
CA ALA A 348 12.32 2.86 4.16
C ALA A 348 13.43 3.92 4.14
N PHE A 349 13.19 5.04 3.44
CA PHE A 349 14.15 6.13 3.29
C PHE A 349 14.41 6.86 4.61
N THR A 350 13.37 7.29 5.32
CA THR A 350 13.42 7.96 6.62
C THR A 350 14.13 7.11 7.69
N TYR A 351 14.11 5.78 7.59
CA TYR A 351 14.95 4.89 8.41
C TYR A 351 16.41 4.87 7.92
N VAL A 352 16.64 4.70 6.61
CA VAL A 352 17.98 4.69 5.98
C VAL A 352 18.74 6.00 6.21
N THR A 353 18.07 7.15 6.17
CA THR A 353 18.66 8.50 6.28
C THR A 353 18.48 9.11 7.67
N SER A 354 17.96 8.36 8.64
CA SER A 354 17.73 8.88 9.99
C SER A 354 19.02 9.30 10.68
N THR A 355 19.00 10.48 11.31
CA THR A 355 20.06 11.02 12.16
C THR A 355 19.84 10.73 13.64
N ASN A 356 18.71 10.09 14.01
CA ASN A 356 18.37 9.79 15.39
C ASN A 356 19.38 8.78 16.00
N PRO A 357 20.05 9.09 17.14
CA PRO A 357 21.06 8.22 17.73
C PRO A 357 20.62 6.78 18.01
N ILE A 358 19.33 6.53 18.26
CA ILE A 358 18.78 5.18 18.47
C ILE A 358 18.71 4.43 17.13
N TYR A 359 18.22 5.07 16.06
CA TYR A 359 18.21 4.46 14.73
C TYR A 359 19.63 4.28 14.18
N LEU A 360 20.53 5.25 14.37
CA LEU A 360 21.95 5.11 14.06
C LEU A 360 22.58 3.92 14.79
N PHE A 361 22.36 3.77 16.10
CA PHE A 361 22.88 2.64 16.87
C PHE A 361 22.35 1.28 16.36
N LEU A 362 21.03 1.16 16.19
CA LEU A 362 20.40 -0.08 15.69
C LEU A 362 20.87 -0.42 14.27
N ARG A 363 20.90 0.58 13.37
CA ARG A 363 21.36 0.45 11.99
C ARG A 363 22.81 -0.01 11.94
N ASN A 364 23.69 0.66 12.68
CA ASN A 364 25.13 0.45 12.56
C ASN A 364 25.64 -0.79 13.31
N ASN A 365 24.94 -1.27 14.36
CA ASN A 365 25.40 -2.39 15.19
C ASN A 365 24.60 -3.68 15.01
N ILE A 366 23.31 -3.62 14.64
CA ILE A 366 22.47 -4.83 14.51
C ILE A 366 22.32 -5.27 13.05
N LEU A 367 22.17 -4.34 12.10
CA LEU A 367 22.05 -4.72 10.69
C LEU A 367 23.25 -5.51 10.14
N PRO A 368 24.53 -5.30 10.54
CA PRO A 368 25.63 -6.16 10.11
C PRO A 368 25.45 -7.65 10.42
N TRP A 369 24.62 -8.01 11.40
CA TRP A 369 24.29 -9.40 11.76
C TRP A 369 23.01 -9.89 11.10
N VAL A 370 22.03 -9.01 10.88
CA VAL A 370 20.72 -9.35 10.29
C VAL A 370 20.76 -9.36 8.76
N ILE A 371 21.48 -8.43 8.13
CA ILE A 371 21.59 -8.31 6.67
C ILE A 371 22.10 -9.60 6.02
N PRO A 372 23.21 -10.23 6.45
CA PRO A 372 23.69 -11.48 5.83
C PRO A 372 22.65 -12.61 5.89
N LEU A 373 21.91 -12.69 7.00
CA LEU A 373 20.91 -13.73 7.27
C LEU A 373 19.56 -13.49 6.55
N VAL A 374 19.33 -12.26 6.06
CA VAL A 374 18.21 -11.94 5.16
C VAL A 374 18.62 -12.07 3.70
N ALA A 375 19.82 -11.60 3.34
CA ALA A 375 20.36 -11.64 1.97
C ALA A 375 20.68 -13.08 1.49
N SER A 376 20.99 -14.00 2.41
CA SER A 376 21.11 -15.44 2.06
C SER A 376 19.78 -16.08 1.61
N SER A 377 18.64 -15.40 1.80
CA SER A 377 17.33 -15.86 1.33
C SER A 377 17.01 -15.27 -0.05
N THR A 378 17.37 -16.02 -1.09
CA THR A 378 17.11 -15.66 -2.50
C THR A 378 15.65 -15.27 -2.76
N SER A 379 14.68 -15.99 -2.20
CA SER A 379 13.25 -15.67 -2.33
C SER A 379 12.86 -14.32 -1.69
N ARG A 380 13.56 -13.85 -0.65
CA ARG A 380 13.33 -12.52 -0.05
C ARG A 380 13.93 -11.42 -0.92
N LEU A 381 15.16 -11.62 -1.41
CA LEU A 381 15.78 -10.70 -2.39
C LEU A 381 14.93 -10.58 -3.66
N GLN A 382 14.42 -11.70 -4.18
CA GLN A 382 13.52 -11.74 -5.32
C GLN A 382 12.21 -10.97 -5.04
N LYS A 383 11.54 -11.20 -3.89
CA LYS A 383 10.35 -10.42 -3.47
C LYS A 383 10.63 -8.91 -3.41
N GLN A 384 11.82 -8.51 -2.91
CA GLN A 384 12.22 -7.11 -2.78
C GLN A 384 12.57 -6.47 -4.13
N PHE A 385 13.28 -7.19 -4.99
CA PHE A 385 13.58 -6.74 -6.36
C PHE A 385 12.29 -6.57 -7.16
N GLN A 386 11.36 -7.54 -7.10
CA GLN A 386 10.04 -7.48 -7.75
C GLN A 386 9.15 -6.30 -7.31
N PHE A 387 9.39 -5.75 -6.11
CA PHE A 387 8.77 -4.50 -5.66
C PHE A 387 9.44 -3.30 -6.32
N ILE A 388 10.77 -3.20 -6.24
CA ILE A 388 11.57 -2.07 -6.79
C ILE A 388 11.44 -1.99 -8.32
N SER A 389 11.35 -3.11 -9.01
CA SER A 389 11.18 -3.19 -10.47
C SER A 389 9.78 -2.84 -10.97
N GLN A 390 8.84 -2.57 -10.06
CA GLN A 390 7.42 -2.28 -10.32
C GLN A 390 6.64 -3.40 -11.05
N LEU A 391 7.23 -4.60 -11.17
CA LEU A 391 6.58 -5.79 -11.77
C LEU A 391 5.39 -6.31 -10.94
N ARG A 392 5.23 -5.87 -9.68
CA ARG A 392 4.13 -6.24 -8.77
C ARG A 392 2.99 -5.21 -8.67
N VAL A 393 2.91 -4.22 -9.57
CA VAL A 393 1.73 -3.33 -9.67
C VAL A 393 0.50 -4.15 -10.08
N ARG A 394 -0.65 -3.86 -9.45
CA ARG A 394 -1.92 -4.58 -9.65
C ARG A 394 -3.12 -3.63 -9.61
N TYR A 395 -4.05 -3.83 -10.53
CA TYR A 395 -5.29 -3.06 -10.70
C TYR A 395 -6.55 -3.88 -10.38
N ARG A 396 -6.45 -4.96 -9.58
CA ARG A 396 -7.53 -5.89 -9.16
C ARG A 396 -8.80 -5.26 -8.53
N HIS A 397 -8.83 -3.94 -8.34
CA HIS A 397 -9.94 -3.16 -7.80
C HIS A 397 -10.45 -2.08 -8.78
N SER A 398 -10.04 -2.16 -10.05
CA SER A 398 -10.49 -1.27 -11.13
C SER A 398 -11.74 -1.87 -11.76
N ASP A 399 -12.75 -1.05 -12.05
CA ASP A 399 -13.98 -1.49 -12.71
C ASP A 399 -13.73 -1.92 -14.18
N ILE A 400 -12.54 -1.64 -14.71
CA ILE A 400 -12.07 -2.03 -16.05
C ILE A 400 -11.00 -3.14 -16.03
N VAL A 401 -11.13 -4.07 -15.06
CA VAL A 401 -10.53 -5.41 -15.13
C VAL A 401 -11.53 -6.48 -14.64
N GLY A 402 -11.35 -7.74 -15.02
CA GLY A 402 -12.20 -8.86 -14.61
C GLY A 402 -11.53 -10.24 -14.66
N THR A 403 -12.23 -11.27 -14.21
CA THR A 403 -11.77 -12.66 -14.23
C THR A 403 -12.99 -13.55 -14.32
N ALA A 404 -12.98 -14.50 -15.26
CA ALA A 404 -14.13 -15.36 -15.52
C ALA A 404 -14.47 -16.25 -14.32
N GLU A 405 -15.76 -16.56 -14.18
CA GLU A 405 -16.20 -17.63 -13.29
C GLU A 405 -15.59 -18.96 -13.76
N GLY A 406 -15.29 -19.87 -12.82
CA GLY A 406 -14.55 -21.10 -13.12
C GLY A 406 -13.03 -20.95 -13.22
N PHE A 407 -12.46 -19.73 -13.22
CA PHE A 407 -10.99 -19.57 -13.24
C PHE A 407 -10.37 -19.47 -11.83
N TYR A 408 -9.37 -20.32 -11.56
CA TYR A 408 -8.72 -20.43 -10.24
C TYR A 408 -7.19 -20.25 -10.28
N GLY A 409 -6.63 -19.72 -11.38
CA GLY A 409 -5.18 -19.53 -11.55
C GLY A 409 -4.52 -18.55 -10.56
N PRO A 410 -3.17 -18.54 -10.50
CA PRO A 410 -2.38 -17.65 -9.62
C PRO A 410 -2.45 -16.16 -10.02
N ILE A 411 -2.77 -15.89 -11.28
CA ILE A 411 -2.91 -14.55 -11.89
C ILE A 411 -4.40 -14.19 -11.97
N LYS A 412 -4.75 -12.93 -11.68
CA LYS A 412 -6.12 -12.39 -11.77
C LYS A 412 -6.13 -11.18 -12.73
N GLY A 413 -7.32 -10.76 -13.16
CA GLY A 413 -7.53 -9.50 -13.87
C GLY A 413 -6.93 -8.30 -13.15
N GLY A 414 -6.29 -7.41 -13.91
CA GLY A 414 -5.56 -6.26 -13.40
C GLY A 414 -4.16 -6.57 -12.87
N ASP A 415 -3.72 -7.83 -12.81
CA ASP A 415 -2.29 -8.10 -12.72
C ASP A 415 -1.59 -7.68 -14.03
N ARG A 416 -0.31 -7.32 -13.93
CA ARG A 416 0.60 -7.26 -15.09
C ARG A 416 0.62 -8.64 -15.77
N ALA A 417 0.60 -8.69 -17.10
CA ALA A 417 0.84 -9.94 -17.83
C ALA A 417 2.30 -10.42 -17.61
N PRO A 418 2.54 -11.63 -17.06
CA PRO A 418 3.88 -12.19 -16.96
C PRO A 418 4.48 -12.42 -18.36
N ASP A 419 5.79 -12.24 -18.48
CA ASP A 419 6.54 -12.45 -19.72
C ASP A 419 7.20 -13.83 -19.77
N GLY A 420 7.51 -14.32 -20.97
CA GLY A 420 8.10 -15.64 -21.18
C GLY A 420 8.43 -15.87 -22.64
N LYS A 421 9.28 -16.85 -22.92
CA LYS A 421 9.72 -17.14 -24.28
C LYS A 421 8.68 -17.94 -25.07
N LEU A 422 8.51 -17.54 -26.32
CA LEU A 422 7.80 -18.30 -27.35
C LEU A 422 8.81 -18.68 -28.44
N LYS A 423 8.83 -19.95 -28.83
CA LYS A 423 9.44 -20.39 -30.09
C LYS A 423 8.49 -20.00 -31.22
N SER A 424 9.00 -19.33 -32.25
CA SER A 424 8.22 -18.96 -33.44
C SER A 424 8.89 -19.42 -34.73
N SER A 425 8.15 -19.32 -35.83
CA SER A 425 8.64 -19.49 -37.21
C SER A 425 9.85 -18.60 -37.57
N HIS A 426 10.08 -17.53 -36.81
CA HIS A 426 11.18 -16.57 -36.99
C HIS A 426 12.27 -16.66 -35.88
N GLY A 427 12.16 -17.61 -34.96
CA GLY A 427 13.07 -17.81 -33.81
C GLY A 427 12.42 -17.56 -32.44
N ASP A 428 13.24 -17.56 -31.39
CA ASP A 428 12.81 -17.23 -30.02
C ASP A 428 12.41 -15.75 -29.90
N ILE A 429 11.19 -15.49 -29.43
CA ILE A 429 10.70 -14.16 -29.04
C ILE A 429 10.19 -14.19 -27.58
N TRP A 430 9.86 -13.04 -26.99
CA TRP A 430 9.11 -12.97 -25.73
C TRP A 430 7.64 -12.61 -25.99
N MET A 431 6.73 -13.14 -25.16
CA MET A 431 5.29 -12.93 -25.33
C MET A 431 4.89 -11.45 -25.28
N LEU A 432 5.60 -10.62 -24.49
CA LEU A 432 5.30 -9.18 -24.45
C LEU A 432 5.80 -8.39 -25.68
N ASP A 433 6.58 -9.02 -26.56
CA ASP A 433 7.03 -8.43 -27.83
C ASP A 433 5.93 -8.42 -28.88
N LEU A 434 4.94 -9.31 -28.71
CA LEU A 434 3.71 -9.35 -29.52
C LEU A 434 2.78 -8.17 -29.21
N LEU A 435 2.98 -7.44 -28.10
CA LEU A 435 2.10 -6.36 -27.66
C LEU A 435 2.38 -5.04 -28.39
N SER A 436 1.31 -4.30 -28.67
CA SER A 436 1.36 -2.95 -29.25
C SER A 436 0.79 -1.89 -28.29
N PRO A 437 1.06 -0.58 -28.50
CA PRO A 437 0.44 0.50 -27.74
C PRO A 437 -1.00 0.81 -28.16
N THR A 438 -1.45 0.26 -29.29
CA THR A 438 -2.70 0.63 -29.97
C THR A 438 -3.84 -0.37 -29.84
N ASN A 439 -3.55 -1.66 -29.67
CA ASN A 439 -4.55 -2.73 -29.66
C ASN A 439 -4.67 -3.39 -28.28
N HIS A 440 -5.81 -4.02 -28.03
CA HIS A 440 -5.86 -5.12 -27.06
C HIS A 440 -5.20 -6.38 -27.67
N HIS A 441 -4.79 -7.33 -26.84
CA HIS A 441 -4.18 -8.58 -27.30
C HIS A 441 -4.85 -9.76 -26.60
N LEU A 442 -5.42 -10.69 -27.36
CA LEU A 442 -6.04 -11.90 -26.84
C LEU A 442 -5.07 -13.07 -27.05
N MET A 443 -4.51 -13.58 -25.96
CA MET A 443 -3.68 -14.78 -25.97
C MET A 443 -4.60 -15.99 -25.71
N LEU A 444 -4.64 -16.94 -26.64
CA LEU A 444 -5.41 -18.19 -26.53
C LEU A 444 -4.44 -19.35 -26.25
N PHE A 445 -4.51 -19.95 -25.07
CA PHE A 445 -3.62 -21.00 -24.61
C PHE A 445 -4.26 -22.38 -24.80
N SER A 446 -3.55 -23.32 -25.44
CA SER A 446 -4.03 -24.69 -25.66
C SER A 446 -4.23 -25.47 -24.36
N GLY A 447 -3.47 -25.15 -23.30
CA GLY A 447 -3.46 -25.91 -22.05
C GLY A 447 -2.35 -26.95 -22.03
N SER A 448 -1.81 -27.23 -20.85
CA SER A 448 -0.71 -28.20 -20.63
C SER A 448 -1.16 -29.61 -20.23
N GLY A 449 -2.47 -29.87 -20.15
CA GLY A 449 -3.07 -31.15 -19.77
C GLY A 449 -3.23 -32.17 -20.91
N SER A 450 -3.82 -33.32 -20.59
CA SER A 450 -4.20 -34.35 -21.58
C SER A 450 -5.28 -33.87 -22.53
N ASP A 451 -6.23 -33.09 -22.00
CA ASP A 451 -7.46 -32.66 -22.66
C ASP A 451 -7.27 -31.21 -23.19
N HIS A 452 -6.11 -30.95 -23.81
CA HIS A 452 -5.75 -29.66 -24.37
C HIS A 452 -6.56 -29.33 -25.64
N ALA A 453 -6.78 -28.04 -25.87
CA ALA A 453 -7.49 -27.56 -27.05
C ALA A 453 -6.67 -27.79 -28.32
N THR A 454 -7.36 -28.22 -29.38
CA THR A 454 -6.78 -28.29 -30.73
C THR A 454 -6.73 -26.91 -31.36
N GLU A 455 -5.96 -26.77 -32.44
CA GLU A 455 -5.95 -25.54 -33.25
C GLU A 455 -7.36 -25.15 -33.76
N GLY A 456 -8.22 -26.13 -34.04
CA GLY A 456 -9.62 -25.88 -34.40
C GLY A 456 -10.45 -25.25 -33.28
N ASP A 457 -10.20 -25.63 -32.03
CA ASP A 457 -10.89 -25.08 -30.85
C ASP A 457 -10.41 -23.65 -30.55
N LEU A 458 -9.11 -23.37 -30.73
CA LEU A 458 -8.56 -22.02 -30.59
C LEU A 458 -9.06 -21.09 -31.71
N ASN A 459 -9.03 -21.54 -32.97
CA ASN A 459 -9.58 -20.78 -34.11
C ASN A 459 -11.10 -20.54 -33.97
N GLY A 460 -11.85 -21.50 -33.42
CA GLY A 460 -13.26 -21.31 -33.09
C GLY A 460 -13.47 -20.23 -32.00
N SER A 461 -12.59 -20.21 -31.00
CA SER A 461 -12.61 -19.23 -29.91
C SER A 461 -12.22 -17.82 -30.37
N GLU A 462 -11.27 -17.70 -31.29
CA GLU A 462 -10.96 -16.46 -32.01
C GLU A 462 -12.19 -15.95 -32.77
N ALA A 463 -12.83 -16.80 -33.58
CA ALA A 463 -13.98 -16.43 -34.39
C ALA A 463 -15.16 -15.93 -33.53
N LEU A 464 -15.42 -16.57 -32.39
CA LEU A 464 -16.44 -16.11 -31.43
C LEU A 464 -16.12 -14.74 -30.83
N PHE A 465 -14.86 -14.52 -30.42
CA PHE A 465 -14.42 -13.24 -29.86
C PHE A 465 -14.52 -12.09 -30.89
N LEU A 466 -13.97 -12.31 -32.09
CA LEU A 466 -13.97 -11.32 -33.18
C LEU A 466 -15.38 -11.03 -33.72
N ALA A 467 -16.29 -12.00 -33.72
CA ALA A 467 -17.68 -11.78 -34.09
C ALA A 467 -18.47 -10.99 -33.04
N GLY A 468 -18.09 -11.10 -31.76
CA GLY A 468 -18.78 -10.45 -30.65
C GLY A 468 -18.35 -9.02 -30.35
N THR A 469 -17.08 -8.65 -30.60
CA THR A 469 -16.54 -7.33 -30.23
C THR A 469 -16.29 -6.38 -31.40
N LYS A 470 -16.25 -5.08 -31.10
CA LYS A 470 -15.75 -4.02 -32.00
C LYS A 470 -14.42 -3.40 -31.52
N THR A 471 -13.94 -3.77 -30.33
CA THR A 471 -12.68 -3.29 -29.78
C THR A 471 -11.51 -3.82 -30.64
N PRO A 472 -10.61 -2.96 -31.16
CA PRO A 472 -9.44 -3.43 -31.89
C PRO A 472 -8.54 -4.33 -31.02
N ALA A 473 -8.37 -5.57 -31.46
CA ALA A 473 -7.61 -6.58 -30.76
C ALA A 473 -6.84 -7.47 -31.75
N LYS A 474 -5.63 -7.87 -31.38
CA LYS A 474 -4.86 -8.93 -32.08
C LYS A 474 -4.96 -10.23 -31.31
N VAL A 475 -5.30 -11.32 -31.98
CA VAL A 475 -5.37 -12.66 -31.37
C VAL A 475 -4.06 -13.42 -31.64
N HIS A 476 -3.63 -14.24 -30.68
CA HIS A 476 -2.39 -15.03 -30.74
C HIS A 476 -2.67 -16.41 -30.16
N LEU A 477 -2.39 -17.47 -30.92
CA LEU A 477 -2.60 -18.85 -30.49
C LEU A 477 -1.28 -19.38 -29.92
N ILE A 478 -1.29 -19.79 -28.65
CA ILE A 478 -0.12 -20.20 -27.87
C ILE A 478 -0.24 -21.68 -27.51
N PHE A 479 0.57 -22.53 -28.13
CA PHE A 479 0.57 -23.98 -27.87
C PHE A 479 1.58 -24.35 -26.78
N ASN A 480 1.29 -25.35 -25.98
CA ASN A 480 2.28 -25.95 -25.08
C ASN A 480 3.25 -26.84 -25.88
N GLU A 481 4.50 -26.94 -25.42
CA GLU A 481 5.55 -27.70 -26.10
C GLU A 481 5.15 -29.17 -26.37
N GLY A 482 5.41 -29.64 -27.59
CA GLY A 482 5.08 -30.99 -28.06
C GLY A 482 3.65 -31.22 -28.54
N GLN A 483 2.77 -30.21 -28.54
CA GLN A 483 1.37 -30.35 -29.03
C GLN A 483 1.20 -30.00 -30.52
N ASN A 484 1.84 -28.92 -30.98
CA ASN A 484 1.85 -28.50 -32.39
C ASN A 484 3.22 -27.88 -32.71
N GLU A 485 4.01 -28.52 -33.56
CA GLU A 485 5.34 -28.03 -33.95
C GLU A 485 5.32 -27.05 -35.14
N GLU A 486 4.21 -26.97 -35.86
CA GLU A 486 4.00 -26.07 -37.01
C GLU A 486 3.32 -24.74 -36.60
N ALA A 487 2.86 -24.62 -35.36
CA ALA A 487 2.23 -23.43 -34.83
C ALA A 487 3.17 -22.21 -34.77
N ASP A 488 2.62 -21.01 -35.04
CA ASP A 488 3.38 -19.75 -35.00
C ASP A 488 4.01 -19.43 -33.64
N PHE A 489 3.39 -19.89 -32.52
CA PHE A 489 3.91 -19.68 -31.17
C PHE A 489 3.79 -20.93 -30.29
N VAL A 490 4.93 -21.42 -29.79
CA VAL A 490 5.02 -22.52 -28.83
C VAL A 490 5.70 -22.05 -27.54
N ASP A 491 5.06 -22.28 -26.40
CA ASP A 491 5.51 -21.91 -25.05
C ASP A 491 6.64 -22.81 -24.56
N ILE A 492 7.85 -22.26 -24.49
CA ILE A 492 9.08 -22.99 -24.16
C ILE A 492 9.07 -23.41 -22.67
N ASP A 493 9.42 -24.65 -22.36
CA ASP A 493 9.34 -25.26 -21.02
C ASP A 493 7.90 -25.26 -20.42
N GLY A 494 6.86 -24.93 -21.19
CA GLY A 494 5.50 -24.68 -20.69
C GLY A 494 5.44 -23.50 -19.69
N ALA A 495 6.36 -22.54 -19.82
CA ALA A 495 6.60 -21.51 -18.81
C ALA A 495 5.43 -20.54 -18.63
N LEU A 496 4.78 -20.10 -19.73
CA LEU A 496 3.64 -19.19 -19.71
C LEU A 496 2.35 -19.91 -19.26
N HIS A 497 2.08 -21.12 -19.77
CA HIS A 497 0.98 -21.96 -19.30
C HIS A 497 1.02 -22.09 -17.77
N LYS A 498 2.21 -22.39 -17.23
CA LYS A 498 2.45 -22.48 -15.78
C LYS A 498 2.36 -21.14 -15.05
N ALA A 499 2.78 -20.04 -15.67
CA ALA A 499 2.74 -18.70 -15.08
C ALA A 499 1.30 -18.17 -14.95
N PHE A 500 0.45 -18.41 -15.96
CA PHE A 500 -0.97 -18.04 -15.93
C PHE A 500 -1.83 -19.06 -15.17
N GLY A 501 -1.46 -20.34 -15.17
CA GLY A 501 -2.18 -21.43 -14.50
C GLY A 501 -3.06 -22.30 -15.42
N PHE A 502 -2.73 -22.39 -16.70
CA PHE A 502 -3.46 -23.17 -17.71
C PHE A 502 -2.97 -24.62 -17.78
N THR A 503 -3.53 -25.46 -16.90
CA THR A 503 -3.58 -26.91 -17.12
C THR A 503 -4.54 -27.20 -18.27
N ASP A 504 -5.77 -26.73 -18.16
CA ASP A 504 -6.79 -26.77 -19.21
C ASP A 504 -6.65 -25.55 -20.13
N ALA A 505 -7.29 -25.60 -21.31
CA ALA A 505 -7.27 -24.50 -22.28
C ALA A 505 -7.87 -23.20 -21.72
N GLY A 506 -7.30 -22.06 -22.12
CA GLY A 506 -7.61 -20.76 -21.51
C GLY A 506 -7.38 -19.55 -22.40
N TYR A 507 -7.78 -18.38 -21.92
CA TYR A 507 -7.52 -17.11 -22.60
C TYR A 507 -7.04 -16.02 -21.64
N VAL A 508 -6.27 -15.07 -22.18
CA VAL A 508 -5.85 -13.84 -21.50
C VAL A 508 -6.07 -12.65 -22.44
N LEU A 509 -6.98 -11.75 -22.08
CA LEU A 509 -7.17 -10.48 -22.75
C LEU A 509 -6.29 -9.41 -22.07
N ILE A 510 -5.32 -8.87 -22.80
CA ILE A 510 -4.31 -7.90 -22.36
C ILE A 510 -4.63 -6.53 -22.95
N ARG A 511 -4.48 -5.47 -22.14
CA ARG A 511 -4.73 -4.06 -22.49
C ARG A 511 -3.60 -3.42 -23.29
N PRO A 512 -3.84 -2.27 -23.94
CA PRO A 512 -2.79 -1.41 -24.52
C PRO A 512 -1.84 -0.76 -23.49
N ASP A 513 -1.80 -1.24 -22.23
CA ASP A 513 -0.75 -0.94 -21.24
C ASP A 513 -0.11 -2.21 -20.62
N GLY A 514 -0.34 -3.39 -21.21
CA GLY A 514 0.26 -4.67 -20.77
C GLY A 514 -0.25 -5.21 -19.42
N TYR A 515 -1.37 -4.67 -18.92
CA TYR A 515 -2.12 -5.25 -17.81
C TYR A 515 -3.26 -6.13 -18.34
N ILE A 516 -3.62 -7.17 -17.59
CA ILE A 516 -4.69 -8.09 -17.97
C ILE A 516 -6.04 -7.39 -17.79
N ALA A 517 -6.80 -7.25 -18.86
CA ALA A 517 -8.20 -6.83 -18.83
C ALA A 517 -9.09 -7.98 -18.33
N HIS A 518 -8.98 -9.16 -18.94
CA HIS A 518 -9.78 -10.34 -18.57
C HIS A 518 -8.96 -11.63 -18.70
N ILE A 519 -9.32 -12.67 -17.93
CA ILE A 519 -8.65 -13.98 -17.95
C ILE A 519 -9.66 -15.07 -17.57
N GLY A 520 -9.62 -16.22 -18.23
CA GLY A 520 -10.59 -17.30 -18.01
C GLY A 520 -10.25 -18.63 -18.70
N PRO A 521 -11.07 -19.68 -18.49
CA PRO A 521 -11.03 -20.90 -19.29
C PRO A 521 -11.50 -20.61 -20.73
N LEU A 522 -11.04 -21.38 -21.72
CA LEU A 522 -11.31 -21.12 -23.14
C LEU A 522 -12.82 -21.04 -23.45
N THR A 523 -13.61 -21.89 -22.79
CA THR A 523 -15.08 -21.94 -22.88
C THR A 523 -15.78 -20.65 -22.43
N GLY A 524 -15.10 -19.77 -21.70
CA GLY A 524 -15.61 -18.46 -21.25
C GLY A 524 -15.11 -17.28 -22.10
N VAL A 525 -14.61 -17.49 -23.32
CA VAL A 525 -14.08 -16.40 -24.18
C VAL A 525 -15.16 -15.37 -24.56
N GLU A 526 -16.43 -15.81 -24.68
CA GLU A 526 -17.57 -14.90 -24.87
C GLU A 526 -17.76 -13.96 -23.67
N ASP A 527 -17.39 -14.36 -22.45
CA ASP A 527 -17.50 -13.51 -21.27
C ASP A 527 -16.51 -12.34 -21.33
N ALA A 528 -15.32 -12.53 -21.90
CA ALA A 528 -14.38 -11.44 -22.15
C ALA A 528 -14.95 -10.41 -23.14
N THR A 529 -15.70 -10.89 -24.13
CA THR A 529 -16.37 -10.09 -25.15
C THR A 529 -17.54 -9.29 -24.55
N ARG A 530 -18.39 -9.96 -23.76
CA ARG A 530 -19.48 -9.31 -23.02
C ARG A 530 -18.92 -8.29 -22.01
N TRP A 531 -17.85 -8.64 -21.32
CA TRP A 531 -17.16 -7.78 -20.37
C TRP A 531 -16.57 -6.52 -21.04
N LEU A 532 -15.99 -6.63 -22.24
CA LEU A 532 -15.59 -5.46 -23.03
C LEU A 532 -16.77 -4.52 -23.27
N ILE A 533 -17.88 -5.03 -23.81
CA ILE A 533 -19.10 -4.25 -24.13
C ILE A 533 -19.75 -3.65 -22.87
N GLU A 534 -19.77 -4.38 -21.75
CA GLU A 534 -20.26 -3.85 -20.48
C GLU A 534 -19.32 -2.75 -19.95
N SER A 535 -18.00 -2.88 -20.09
CA SER A 535 -17.02 -1.83 -19.79
C SER A 535 -17.03 -0.65 -20.78
N ASP A 536 -17.65 -0.79 -21.96
CA ASP A 536 -17.90 0.30 -22.91
C ASP A 536 -19.16 1.11 -22.52
N SER A 537 -20.17 0.46 -21.97
CA SER A 537 -21.54 0.99 -21.83
C SER A 537 -21.93 1.41 -20.40
N THR A 538 -21.14 1.07 -19.38
CA THR A 538 -21.48 1.32 -17.97
C THR A 538 -21.16 2.73 -17.46
N GLN A 539 -22.08 3.68 -17.67
CA GLN A 539 -22.38 4.64 -16.59
C GLN A 539 -23.78 5.30 -16.61
N THR A 540 -24.57 5.19 -17.69
CA THR A 540 -25.83 5.96 -17.83
C THR A 540 -27.06 5.40 -17.10
N ASN A 541 -27.04 4.16 -16.59
CA ASN A 541 -28.26 3.46 -16.11
C ASN A 541 -28.27 3.02 -14.63
N SER A 542 -27.46 3.63 -13.75
CA SER A 542 -27.50 3.36 -12.30
C SER A 542 -28.64 4.09 -11.56
N ARG A 543 -29.87 4.05 -12.10
CA ARG A 543 -31.11 4.52 -11.44
C ARG A 543 -32.35 3.89 -12.10
N LYS A 544 -33.15 3.17 -11.30
CA LYS A 544 -34.39 2.44 -11.66
C LYS A 544 -34.19 1.20 -12.56
N ARG A 545 -34.09 0.01 -11.94
CA ARG A 545 -34.63 -1.23 -12.53
C ARG A 545 -35.80 -1.70 -11.66
N THR A 546 -37.01 -1.38 -12.09
CA THR A 546 -38.25 -1.69 -11.36
C THR A 546 -38.49 -3.20 -11.33
N ILE A 547 -38.92 -3.73 -10.19
CA ILE A 547 -39.32 -5.13 -10.04
C ILE A 547 -40.55 -5.39 -10.91
N ARG A 548 -40.51 -6.41 -11.77
CA ARG A 548 -41.70 -7.04 -12.35
C ARG A 548 -41.89 -8.39 -11.67
N GLU A 549 -43.01 -8.57 -11.00
CA GLU A 549 -43.40 -9.83 -10.39
C GLU A 549 -44.01 -10.76 -11.44
N THR A 550 -43.49 -12.00 -11.52
CA THR A 550 -44.19 -13.13 -12.16
C THR A 550 -43.91 -14.40 -11.37
N SER A 551 -44.81 -14.75 -10.43
CA SER A 551 -44.83 -16.09 -9.83
C SER A 551 -45.62 -17.07 -10.69
N PRO A 552 -45.17 -18.33 -10.80
CA PRO A 552 -46.07 -19.47 -10.91
C PRO A 552 -46.13 -20.27 -9.59
N GLN A 553 -47.29 -20.85 -9.30
CA GLN A 553 -47.53 -21.58 -8.05
C GLN A 553 -47.01 -23.02 -8.08
N ARG A 554 -46.72 -23.58 -6.90
CA ARG A 554 -46.46 -25.02 -6.70
C ARG A 554 -47.65 -25.87 -7.17
N ARG A 555 -47.36 -26.97 -7.88
CA ARG A 555 -48.11 -28.23 -7.74
C ARG A 555 -47.16 -29.36 -7.33
N ARG A 556 -47.65 -30.29 -6.50
CA ARG A 556 -46.93 -31.47 -5.99
C ARG A 556 -47.70 -32.72 -6.38
N SER A 557 -47.02 -33.69 -6.98
CA SER A 557 -47.50 -35.07 -7.03
C SER A 557 -46.33 -36.06 -6.94
N ARG A 558 -46.44 -36.93 -5.92
CA ARG A 558 -45.82 -38.25 -5.69
C ARG A 558 -44.89 -38.76 -6.81
N ARG A 559 -43.61 -38.98 -6.51
CA ARG A 559 -43.03 -40.22 -5.90
C ARG A 559 -43.01 -41.40 -6.88
N GLU A 560 -41.80 -41.78 -7.28
CA GLU A 560 -41.32 -43.14 -7.06
C GLU A 560 -39.80 -43.11 -6.82
N ALA A 561 -39.30 -43.97 -5.93
CA ALA A 561 -37.88 -44.01 -5.54
C ALA A 561 -37.56 -45.23 -4.66
N LYS A 562 -36.64 -46.10 -5.12
CA LYS A 562 -35.72 -46.95 -4.34
C LYS A 562 -34.93 -47.90 -5.27
N PRO A 563 -33.78 -48.46 -4.84
CA PRO A 563 -33.07 -48.22 -3.58
C PRO A 563 -31.62 -47.74 -3.78
N ASN A 564 -31.21 -46.68 -3.08
CA ASN A 564 -29.78 -46.47 -2.82
C ASN A 564 -29.26 -47.61 -1.92
N SER A 565 -28.18 -48.25 -2.32
CA SER A 565 -27.37 -49.09 -1.43
C SER A 565 -26.76 -48.22 -0.33
N LYS A 566 -26.83 -48.68 0.92
CA LYS A 566 -26.37 -47.91 2.09
C LYS A 566 -24.85 -47.99 2.24
N LEU A 567 -24.16 -46.88 2.07
CA LEU A 567 -23.00 -46.53 2.89
C LEU A 567 -23.38 -45.27 3.67
N GLY A 568 -23.80 -45.48 4.92
CA GLY A 568 -24.34 -44.43 5.79
C GLY A 568 -23.24 -43.62 6.49
N ASN A 569 -23.67 -42.57 7.22
CA ASN A 569 -22.83 -41.74 8.07
C ASN A 569 -21.82 -42.56 8.89
N LEU A 570 -20.53 -42.47 8.54
CA LEU A 570 -19.42 -42.97 9.34
C LEU A 570 -19.10 -42.00 10.49
N GLY A 571 -20.10 -41.73 11.34
CA GLY A 571 -19.94 -41.10 12.65
C GLY A 571 -20.09 -42.18 13.72
N ASN A 572 -19.03 -42.42 14.49
CA ASN A 572 -18.90 -43.54 15.44
C ASN A 572 -19.11 -44.94 14.84
N THR A 573 -18.10 -45.45 14.11
CA THR A 573 -17.98 -46.90 13.89
C THR A 573 -17.59 -47.60 15.21
N PRO A 574 -18.28 -48.68 15.63
CA PRO A 574 -17.89 -49.44 16.81
C PRO A 574 -16.57 -50.20 16.57
N PRO A 575 -15.84 -50.64 17.61
CA PRO A 575 -14.56 -51.33 17.47
C PRO A 575 -14.60 -52.51 16.49
N GLU A 576 -15.67 -53.31 16.56
CA GLU A 576 -15.94 -54.49 15.73
C GLU A 576 -15.99 -54.23 14.23
N PHE A 577 -16.18 -52.98 13.80
CA PHE A 577 -16.07 -52.59 12.39
C PHE A 577 -14.63 -52.77 11.90
N TRP A 578 -13.66 -52.34 12.70
CA TRP A 578 -12.24 -52.38 12.34
C TRP A 578 -11.69 -53.80 12.35
N ASP A 579 -12.19 -54.67 13.24
CA ASP A 579 -11.82 -56.09 13.31
C ASP A 579 -12.31 -56.92 12.11
N ARG A 580 -13.22 -56.38 11.28
CA ARG A 580 -13.76 -57.03 10.09
C ARG A 580 -13.16 -56.51 8.78
N LEU A 581 -12.20 -55.60 8.83
CA LEU A 581 -11.49 -55.08 7.65
C LEU A 581 -10.31 -55.98 7.28
N SER A 582 -10.36 -56.60 6.10
CA SER A 582 -9.29 -57.48 5.59
C SER A 582 -7.98 -56.73 5.28
N LYS A 583 -8.04 -55.41 5.08
CA LYS A 583 -6.90 -54.48 5.07
C LYS A 583 -7.33 -53.15 5.69
N ILE A 584 -6.48 -52.54 6.51
CA ILE A 584 -6.73 -51.23 7.12
C ILE A 584 -5.80 -50.20 6.45
N ALA A 585 -6.37 -49.19 5.81
CA ALA A 585 -5.63 -48.07 5.25
C ALA A 585 -5.21 -47.08 6.35
N LEU A 586 -3.99 -46.52 6.25
CA LEU A 586 -3.42 -45.54 7.18
C LEU A 586 -4.10 -44.17 7.07
N THR A 587 -5.36 -44.13 7.50
CA THR A 587 -6.16 -42.91 7.66
C THR A 587 -6.10 -42.43 9.11
N ARG A 588 -6.32 -41.13 9.32
CA ARG A 588 -6.37 -40.52 10.66
C ARG A 588 -7.27 -41.28 11.65
N ARG A 589 -8.41 -41.79 11.19
CA ARG A 589 -9.37 -42.54 12.02
C ARG A 589 -8.88 -43.94 12.41
N ALA A 590 -8.09 -44.60 11.56
CA ALA A 590 -7.44 -45.86 11.90
C ALA A 590 -6.37 -45.68 12.99
N LEU A 591 -5.66 -44.54 12.96
CA LEU A 591 -4.72 -44.16 14.03
C LEU A 591 -5.45 -43.82 15.34
N GLU A 592 -6.57 -43.08 15.27
CA GLU A 592 -7.40 -42.75 16.45
C GLU A 592 -8.00 -44.01 17.13
N GLU A 593 -8.40 -45.04 16.37
CA GLU A 593 -8.81 -46.34 16.93
C GLU A 593 -7.63 -47.16 17.48
N LEU A 594 -6.45 -47.12 16.83
CA LEU A 594 -5.24 -47.79 17.31
C LEU A 594 -4.79 -47.22 18.68
N ASP A 595 -4.82 -45.90 18.85
CA ASP A 595 -4.60 -45.23 20.13
C ASP A 595 -5.63 -45.65 21.19
N ARG A 596 -6.92 -45.77 20.81
CA ARG A 596 -7.97 -46.24 21.72
C ARG A 596 -7.71 -47.67 22.22
N ARG A 597 -7.33 -48.59 21.31
CA ARG A 597 -6.97 -49.98 21.64
C ARG A 597 -5.75 -50.03 22.55
N THR A 598 -4.72 -49.23 22.24
CA THR A 598 -3.47 -49.14 23.02
C THR A 598 -3.70 -48.57 24.43
N LYS A 599 -4.66 -47.66 24.61
CA LYS A 599 -5.12 -47.21 25.94
C LYS A 599 -5.86 -48.31 26.72
N ALA A 600 -6.68 -49.11 26.05
CA ALA A 600 -7.54 -50.11 26.70
C ALA A 600 -6.78 -51.35 27.23
N GLN A 601 -5.59 -51.66 26.71
CA GLN A 601 -4.80 -52.84 27.13
C GLN A 601 -3.85 -52.60 28.32
N ARG A 602 -3.91 -51.45 28.99
CA ARG A 602 -3.06 -51.20 30.18
C ARG A 602 -3.61 -51.90 31.42
N PRO A 603 -2.86 -52.81 32.07
CA PRO A 603 -3.25 -53.39 33.36
C PRO A 603 -3.22 -52.33 34.48
N PRO A 604 -3.96 -52.55 35.59
CA PRO A 604 -3.96 -51.64 36.74
C PRO A 604 -2.59 -51.61 37.44
N PRO A 605 -2.19 -50.49 38.04
CA PRO A 605 -0.90 -50.37 38.72
C PRO A 605 -0.88 -51.09 40.08
N SER A 606 0.12 -51.91 40.31
CA SER A 606 0.45 -52.45 41.64
C SER A 606 0.91 -51.34 42.59
N PRO A 607 0.85 -51.55 43.94
CA PRO A 607 1.27 -50.55 44.92
C PRO A 607 2.72 -50.07 44.75
N ALA A 608 2.95 -48.79 45.05
CA ALA A 608 4.19 -48.12 44.70
C ALA A 608 5.39 -48.53 45.58
N LEU A 609 6.44 -49.04 44.95
CA LEU A 609 7.81 -48.93 45.45
C LEU A 609 8.47 -47.71 44.82
N ALA A 610 8.99 -46.80 45.64
CA ALA A 610 9.41 -45.48 45.21
C ALA A 610 10.70 -45.49 44.37
N ARG A 611 10.59 -45.17 43.08
CA ARG A 611 11.71 -44.68 42.25
C ARG A 611 11.28 -43.41 41.51
N THR A 612 11.78 -42.27 41.98
CA THR A 612 11.57 -40.95 41.38
C THR A 612 12.23 -40.86 40.00
N THR A 613 11.44 -40.84 38.93
CA THR A 613 11.91 -40.47 37.59
C THR A 613 12.09 -38.95 37.50
N THR A 614 13.30 -38.50 37.17
CA THR A 614 13.69 -37.09 37.16
C THR A 614 12.99 -36.25 36.10
N ASN A 615 12.61 -35.03 36.45
CA ASN A 615 12.09 -34.06 35.49
C ASN A 615 13.25 -33.50 34.64
N PRO A 616 13.06 -33.18 33.34
CA PRO A 616 14.05 -32.42 32.57
C PRO A 616 14.48 -31.10 33.23
N ARG A 617 13.60 -30.48 34.06
CA ARG A 617 13.94 -29.31 34.88
C ARG A 617 14.92 -29.60 36.02
N ASP A 618 14.96 -30.82 36.54
CA ASP A 618 15.94 -31.25 37.55
C ASP A 618 17.28 -31.62 36.91
N LEU A 619 17.25 -32.21 35.70
CA LEU A 619 18.46 -32.46 34.92
C LEU A 619 19.18 -31.14 34.53
N ALA A 620 18.41 -30.12 34.16
CA ALA A 620 18.90 -28.75 33.94
C ALA A 620 19.28 -27.98 35.23
N ARG A 621 19.00 -28.56 36.40
CA ARG A 621 19.41 -28.08 37.74
C ARG A 621 20.73 -28.72 38.15
N PHE A 622 20.89 -30.02 37.88
CA PHE A 622 22.09 -30.81 38.16
C PHE A 622 23.32 -30.30 37.39
N THR A 623 23.16 -29.97 36.10
CA THR A 623 24.26 -29.49 35.25
C THR A 623 24.82 -28.10 35.59
N ARG A 624 24.32 -27.43 36.64
CA ARG A 624 24.77 -26.09 37.06
C ARG A 624 25.79 -26.07 38.20
N HIS A 625 26.10 -27.20 38.84
CA HIS A 625 26.93 -27.24 40.05
C HIS A 625 28.25 -28.02 39.95
N GLY A 626 28.52 -28.67 38.82
CA GLY A 626 29.71 -29.52 38.64
C GLY A 626 29.51 -30.93 39.20
N GLY A 627 30.28 -31.89 38.68
CA GLY A 627 30.26 -33.28 39.16
C GLY A 627 31.06 -33.47 40.45
N PRO A 628 30.81 -34.55 41.22
CA PRO A 628 31.61 -34.90 42.39
C PRO A 628 33.05 -35.27 42.01
N ASP A 629 33.96 -35.08 42.95
CA ASP A 629 35.34 -35.57 42.86
C ASP A 629 35.36 -37.10 42.95
N LEU A 630 36.18 -37.75 42.12
CA LEU A 630 36.26 -39.20 41.98
C LEU A 630 37.62 -39.78 42.39
N ARG A 631 38.50 -38.96 42.98
CA ARG A 631 39.87 -39.35 43.38
C ARG A 631 39.94 -40.48 44.42
N ASP A 632 38.87 -40.72 45.17
CA ASP A 632 38.79 -41.75 46.22
C ASP A 632 38.29 -43.12 45.73
N LEU A 633 37.99 -43.28 44.42
CA LEU A 633 37.60 -44.57 43.86
C LEU A 633 38.79 -45.53 43.71
N ARG A 634 38.78 -46.61 44.51
CA ARG A 634 39.75 -47.72 44.39
C ARG A 634 39.76 -48.27 42.95
N GLY A 635 40.93 -48.21 42.31
CA GLY A 635 41.16 -48.74 40.96
C GLY A 635 41.41 -47.71 39.87
N TYR A 636 41.39 -46.40 40.17
CA TYR A 636 41.73 -45.36 39.18
C TYR A 636 43.23 -45.37 38.81
N PRO A 637 43.62 -45.58 37.55
CA PRO A 637 45.02 -45.62 37.13
C PRO A 637 45.59 -44.22 36.89
N ALA A 638 46.82 -43.97 37.32
CA ALA A 638 47.48 -42.66 37.16
C ALA A 638 48.11 -42.50 35.76
N PRO A 639 47.70 -41.51 34.93
CA PRO A 639 48.35 -41.22 33.65
C PRO A 639 49.71 -40.54 33.86
N ARG A 640 50.74 -40.98 33.14
CA ARG A 640 52.05 -40.30 33.09
C ARG A 640 51.99 -39.08 32.14
N ARG A 641 52.83 -38.07 32.43
CA ARG A 641 52.92 -36.81 31.68
C ARG A 641 53.34 -37.02 30.22
N ASN A 642 52.77 -36.22 29.32
CA ASN A 642 53.53 -35.47 28.31
C ASN A 642 52.76 -34.21 27.85
N HIS A 643 53.46 -33.33 27.12
CA HIS A 643 53.16 -31.92 26.79
C HIS A 643 52.25 -31.74 25.54
N PRO A 644 51.95 -30.51 25.03
CA PRO A 644 51.76 -29.16 25.65
C PRO A 644 50.52 -28.37 25.12
N THR A 645 49.96 -27.39 25.88
CA THR A 645 49.18 -26.24 25.33
C THR A 645 48.96 -25.12 26.38
N PRO A 646 48.54 -23.88 26.00
CA PRO A 646 48.46 -22.72 26.90
C PRO A 646 47.03 -22.20 27.27
N ASN A 647 47.01 -21.25 28.22
CA ASN A 647 46.08 -20.11 28.39
C ASN A 647 44.68 -20.22 29.08
N ILE A 648 44.39 -19.14 29.83
CA ILE A 648 43.08 -18.52 30.19
C ILE A 648 42.37 -18.86 31.55
N MET A 649 41.80 -17.78 32.10
CA MET A 649 41.09 -17.51 33.37
C MET A 649 39.54 -17.74 33.27
N SER A 650 38.66 -17.64 34.28
CA SER A 650 38.72 -17.38 35.75
C SER A 650 37.41 -17.85 36.44
N SER A 651 37.38 -17.81 37.78
CA SER A 651 36.26 -18.15 38.68
C SER A 651 35.19 -17.04 38.84
N HIS A 652 33.96 -17.39 39.26
CA HIS A 652 33.46 -17.18 40.65
C HIS A 652 31.99 -17.61 40.87
N GLN A 653 31.60 -17.76 42.14
CA GLN A 653 30.24 -18.07 42.62
C GLN A 653 29.72 -16.99 43.58
N SER A 654 28.39 -16.89 43.69
CA SER A 654 27.60 -16.14 44.69
C SER A 654 27.61 -16.80 46.09
N PRO A 655 27.27 -16.15 47.23
CA PRO A 655 25.83 -15.98 47.61
C PRO A 655 25.41 -14.86 48.62
N GLN A 656 24.07 -14.66 48.72
CA GLN A 656 23.23 -14.45 49.94
C GLN A 656 23.30 -13.22 50.89
N SER A 657 22.26 -12.36 50.77
CA SER A 657 21.21 -12.04 51.77
C SER A 657 21.43 -11.21 53.06
N ARG A 658 20.37 -10.44 53.42
CA ARG A 658 20.12 -9.63 54.65
C ARG A 658 20.98 -8.36 54.81
N GLY A 659 20.51 -7.25 55.40
CA GLY A 659 19.12 -6.89 55.74
C GLY A 659 18.94 -6.04 57.01
N THR A 660 19.14 -4.71 56.93
CA THR A 660 18.87 -3.75 58.03
C THR A 660 18.65 -2.32 57.50
N GLN A 661 17.98 -1.47 58.29
CA GLN A 661 17.87 -0.01 58.09
C GLN A 661 18.81 0.73 59.06
N SER A 662 19.44 1.84 58.63
CA SER A 662 19.59 3.07 59.45
C SER A 662 20.42 4.18 58.76
N ILE A 663 19.82 5.38 58.66
CA ILE A 663 20.40 6.70 59.03
C ILE A 663 21.65 7.24 58.28
N ASP A 664 21.46 8.42 57.67
CA ASP A 664 22.44 9.40 57.12
C ASP A 664 23.41 9.99 58.19
N PRO A 665 24.49 10.78 57.86
CA PRO A 665 24.72 11.51 56.60
C PRO A 665 26.18 11.54 56.05
N ALA A 666 26.35 12.35 54.99
CA ALA A 666 27.54 13.17 54.63
C ALA A 666 28.36 12.81 53.36
N SER A 667 28.08 13.58 52.30
CA SER A 667 29.06 14.19 51.38
C SER A 667 30.21 13.34 50.77
N THR A 668 30.04 12.91 49.52
CA THR A 668 30.90 13.40 48.41
C THR A 668 30.28 13.15 47.03
N LEU A 669 30.47 14.09 46.10
CA LEU A 669 30.32 13.90 44.64
C LEU A 669 31.59 13.21 44.10
N PRO A 670 31.59 12.47 42.96
CA PRO A 670 30.94 12.90 41.71
C PRO A 670 30.35 11.81 40.76
N THR A 671 29.68 12.30 39.70
CA THR A 671 29.39 11.63 38.40
C THR A 671 28.66 10.28 38.38
N SER A 672 27.53 10.23 37.65
CA SER A 672 26.80 8.99 37.34
C SER A 672 26.48 8.90 35.85
N ALA A 673 27.00 7.87 35.17
CA ALA A 673 26.68 7.60 33.77
C ALA A 673 25.22 7.10 33.62
N THR A 674 24.47 7.63 32.66
CA THR A 674 23.09 7.21 32.41
C THR A 674 23.05 5.90 31.62
N THR A 675 22.97 4.78 32.33
CA THR A 675 22.77 3.44 31.75
C THR A 675 21.39 3.35 31.08
N LYS A 676 21.29 3.74 29.81
CA LYS A 676 20.02 3.82 29.08
C LYS A 676 19.36 2.45 28.93
N THR A 677 18.20 2.28 29.58
CA THR A 677 17.38 1.07 29.53
C THR A 677 16.89 0.76 28.12
N LYS A 678 17.06 -0.49 27.69
CA LYS A 678 16.51 -1.00 26.42
C LYS A 678 14.99 -0.85 26.42
N LYS A 679 14.41 -0.20 25.41
CA LYS A 679 12.95 -0.08 25.30
C LYS A 679 12.26 -1.44 25.07
N SER A 680 11.21 -1.69 25.84
CA SER A 680 10.42 -2.93 25.85
C SER A 680 9.38 -2.95 24.72
N ARG A 681 9.19 -4.12 24.10
CA ARG A 681 8.32 -4.33 22.91
C ARG A 681 7.29 -5.45 23.13
N PRO A 682 6.16 -5.48 22.40
CA PRO A 682 5.16 -6.56 22.48
C PRO A 682 5.70 -7.99 22.31
N GLN A 683 6.86 -8.16 21.67
CA GLN A 683 7.54 -9.44 21.49
C GLN A 683 8.46 -9.83 22.66
N ASP A 684 8.88 -8.89 23.52
CA ASP A 684 9.77 -9.15 24.65
C ASP A 684 9.04 -9.91 25.79
N ARG A 685 9.74 -10.83 26.47
CA ARG A 685 9.16 -11.65 27.56
C ARG A 685 8.70 -10.85 28.78
N HIS A 686 9.25 -9.65 29.01
CA HIS A 686 8.93 -8.81 30.17
C HIS A 686 7.85 -7.76 29.90
N PHE A 687 7.30 -7.70 28.67
CA PHE A 687 6.30 -6.71 28.28
C PHE A 687 5.00 -6.82 29.10
N ASP A 688 4.54 -8.04 29.37
CA ASP A 688 3.33 -8.27 30.17
C ASP A 688 3.49 -7.81 31.63
N GLN A 689 4.67 -8.00 32.20
CA GLN A 689 4.98 -7.53 33.56
C GLN A 689 5.05 -6.00 33.58
N HIS A 690 5.84 -5.40 32.69
CA HIS A 690 6.03 -3.94 32.64
C HIS A 690 4.71 -3.18 32.44
N MET A 691 3.81 -3.71 31.62
CA MET A 691 2.45 -3.17 31.49
C MET A 691 1.63 -3.30 32.79
N THR A 692 1.72 -4.44 33.48
CA THR A 692 1.02 -4.68 34.75
C THR A 692 1.55 -3.76 35.87
N ASP A 693 2.88 -3.56 35.94
CA ASP A 693 3.53 -2.62 36.86
C ASP A 693 2.98 -1.20 36.67
N HIS A 694 2.77 -0.80 35.41
CA HIS A 694 2.16 0.47 35.01
C HIS A 694 0.62 0.46 34.97
N GLN A 695 -0.04 -0.46 35.68
CA GLN A 695 -1.50 -0.55 35.85
C GLN A 695 -2.30 -0.84 34.55
N ILE A 696 -1.67 -1.46 33.52
CA ILE A 696 -2.32 -1.86 32.26
C ILE A 696 -2.53 -3.38 32.23
N TYR A 697 -3.73 -3.81 32.62
CA TYR A 697 -4.01 -5.19 32.99
C TYR A 697 -4.42 -6.09 31.81
N PRO A 698 -3.95 -7.36 31.78
CA PRO A 698 -4.46 -8.40 30.89
C PRO A 698 -5.83 -8.93 31.34
N THR A 699 -6.51 -9.66 30.46
CA THR A 699 -7.89 -10.15 30.64
C THR A 699 -8.12 -11.04 31.87
N TYR A 700 -7.08 -11.73 32.35
CA TYR A 700 -7.17 -12.62 33.51
C TYR A 700 -6.99 -11.91 34.86
N SER A 701 -6.55 -10.65 34.88
CA SER A 701 -6.39 -9.83 36.09
C SER A 701 -7.03 -8.45 35.96
N SER A 702 -7.94 -8.29 34.99
CA SER A 702 -8.70 -7.06 34.77
C SER A 702 -9.97 -7.03 35.63
N GLN A 703 -10.31 -5.86 36.15
CA GLN A 703 -11.69 -5.52 36.50
C GLN A 703 -12.57 -5.63 35.25
N LYS A 704 -13.90 -5.72 35.43
CA LYS A 704 -14.86 -5.78 34.31
C LYS A 704 -15.76 -4.54 34.32
N PRO A 705 -16.03 -3.94 33.15
CA PRO A 705 -17.02 -2.87 33.04
C PRO A 705 -18.43 -3.46 33.01
N ASP A 706 -19.47 -2.61 32.99
CA ASP A 706 -20.78 -3.11 32.51
C ASP A 706 -20.65 -3.56 31.05
N LEU A 707 -21.08 -4.80 30.79
CA LEU A 707 -21.11 -5.39 29.45
C LEU A 707 -22.53 -5.49 28.90
N THR A 708 -23.56 -5.10 29.66
CA THR A 708 -24.97 -5.35 29.34
C THR A 708 -25.39 -4.59 28.10
N HIS A 709 -25.12 -3.29 28.04
CA HIS A 709 -25.40 -2.47 26.85
C HIS A 709 -24.51 -2.86 25.65
N ILE A 710 -23.25 -3.22 25.89
CA ILE A 710 -22.27 -3.63 24.86
C ILE A 710 -22.74 -4.90 24.16
N ARG A 711 -23.05 -5.96 24.91
CA ARG A 711 -23.50 -7.25 24.37
C ARG A 711 -24.77 -7.13 23.55
N THR A 712 -25.73 -6.33 24.01
CA THR A 712 -26.97 -6.02 23.26
C THR A 712 -26.66 -5.31 21.95
N ALA A 713 -25.68 -4.39 21.91
CA ALA A 713 -25.26 -3.73 20.68
C ALA A 713 -24.55 -4.69 19.70
N LEU A 714 -23.71 -5.62 20.18
CA LEU A 714 -22.95 -6.56 19.32
C LEU A 714 -23.87 -7.45 18.46
N VAL A 715 -25.03 -7.86 18.95
CA VAL A 715 -25.91 -8.84 18.28
C VAL A 715 -26.90 -8.25 17.28
N VAL A 716 -26.92 -6.92 17.07
CA VAL A 716 -27.87 -6.25 16.16
C VAL A 716 -27.63 -6.69 14.70
N PRO A 717 -28.59 -7.36 14.01
CA PRO A 717 -28.37 -7.88 12.66
C PRO A 717 -28.11 -6.80 11.62
N ARG A 718 -27.14 -7.03 10.71
CA ARG A 718 -26.76 -6.06 9.67
C ARG A 718 -27.31 -6.41 8.29
N PRO A 719 -28.05 -5.49 7.61
CA PRO A 719 -28.49 -5.70 6.23
C PRO A 719 -27.36 -6.00 5.24
N SER A 720 -26.17 -5.44 5.46
CA SER A 720 -24.96 -5.70 4.65
C SER A 720 -24.28 -7.06 4.89
N LEU A 721 -24.85 -7.91 5.76
CA LEU A 721 -24.43 -9.29 5.99
C LEU A 721 -25.61 -10.28 5.85
N SER A 722 -26.77 -9.81 5.40
CA SER A 722 -27.91 -10.67 5.06
C SER A 722 -27.58 -11.60 3.88
N SER A 723 -28.28 -12.73 3.77
CA SER A 723 -28.08 -13.68 2.66
C SER A 723 -28.31 -13.09 1.26
N SER A 724 -29.07 -11.99 1.15
CA SER A 724 -29.30 -11.25 -0.10
C SER A 724 -28.25 -10.16 -0.40
N LYS A 725 -27.28 -9.95 0.49
CA LYS A 725 -26.20 -8.95 0.33
C LYS A 725 -24.79 -9.49 0.58
N PHE A 726 -24.67 -10.62 1.26
CA PHE A 726 -23.44 -11.39 1.40
C PHE A 726 -23.80 -12.86 1.14
N SER A 727 -23.58 -13.29 -0.11
CA SER A 727 -23.91 -14.63 -0.61
C SER A 727 -22.93 -15.68 -0.12
N ASP A 728 -23.24 -16.95 -0.38
CA ASP A 728 -22.38 -18.06 0.03
C ASP A 728 -21.07 -18.08 -0.78
N GLY A 729 -21.11 -17.77 -2.09
CA GLY A 729 -19.90 -17.53 -2.90
C GLY A 729 -19.05 -16.32 -2.45
N ALA A 730 -19.66 -15.29 -1.83
CA ALA A 730 -18.91 -14.18 -1.24
C ALA A 730 -18.17 -14.58 0.05
N PHE A 731 -18.63 -15.63 0.72
CA PHE A 731 -17.94 -16.26 1.84
C PHE A 731 -16.81 -17.19 1.36
N GLU A 732 -17.07 -18.01 0.35
CA GLU A 732 -16.04 -18.86 -0.29
C GLU A 732 -14.88 -18.03 -0.84
N ALA A 733 -15.16 -16.84 -1.42
CA ALA A 733 -14.13 -15.89 -1.83
C ALA A 733 -13.29 -15.39 -0.64
N PHE A 734 -13.90 -15.09 0.50
CA PHE A 734 -13.20 -14.71 1.73
C PHE A 734 -12.35 -15.86 2.30
N GLU A 735 -12.86 -17.10 2.31
CA GLU A 735 -12.10 -18.27 2.71
C GLU A 735 -10.89 -18.49 1.79
N LYS A 736 -11.08 -18.35 0.47
CA LYS A 736 -10.02 -18.45 -0.55
C LYS A 736 -8.95 -17.38 -0.36
N ASP A 737 -9.31 -16.11 -0.26
CA ASP A 737 -8.34 -15.03 -0.10
C ASP A 737 -7.63 -15.11 1.29
N ASN A 738 -8.29 -15.60 2.35
CA ASN A 738 -7.63 -15.92 3.62
C ASN A 738 -6.64 -17.09 3.53
N ALA A 739 -6.98 -18.14 2.77
CA ALA A 739 -6.10 -19.28 2.53
C ALA A 739 -4.91 -18.94 1.60
N LEU A 740 -5.02 -17.88 0.79
CA LEU A 740 -3.97 -17.41 -0.11
C LEU A 740 -3.03 -16.37 0.51
N ALA A 741 -3.42 -15.69 1.59
CA ALA A 741 -2.60 -14.72 2.31
C ALA A 741 -1.39 -15.40 2.97
N LYS A 742 -0.16 -14.90 2.73
CA LYS A 742 1.08 -15.54 3.19
C LYS A 742 1.75 -14.82 4.34
N ASP A 743 1.43 -13.55 4.53
CA ASP A 743 1.97 -12.71 5.58
C ASP A 743 0.94 -11.65 6.06
N GLU A 744 1.38 -10.76 6.93
CA GLU A 744 0.55 -9.75 7.59
C GLU A 744 0.04 -8.68 6.62
N ASP A 745 0.85 -8.33 5.61
CA ASP A 745 0.49 -7.37 4.57
C ASP A 745 -0.54 -7.98 3.60
N ASP A 746 -0.34 -9.21 3.12
CA ASP A 746 -1.36 -9.93 2.33
C ASP A 746 -2.70 -9.98 3.09
N THR A 747 -2.67 -10.23 4.41
CA THR A 747 -3.88 -10.27 5.25
C THR A 747 -4.56 -8.90 5.36
N LEU A 748 -3.79 -7.82 5.53
CA LEU A 748 -4.28 -6.43 5.60
C LEU A 748 -4.83 -5.90 4.26
N VAL A 749 -4.36 -6.44 3.14
CA VAL A 749 -4.74 -6.03 1.78
C VAL A 749 -5.92 -6.84 1.24
N ASP A 750 -5.84 -8.17 1.24
CA ASP A 750 -6.83 -9.04 0.57
C ASP A 750 -7.95 -9.48 1.52
N VAL A 751 -7.64 -9.83 2.79
CA VAL A 751 -8.61 -10.45 3.72
C VAL A 751 -9.43 -9.41 4.51
N MET A 752 -8.75 -8.41 5.06
CA MET A 752 -9.39 -7.42 5.93
C MET A 752 -10.53 -6.62 5.28
N PRO A 753 -10.50 -6.19 3.99
CA PRO A 753 -11.59 -5.41 3.40
C PRO A 753 -12.97 -6.07 3.55
N THR A 754 -13.06 -7.40 3.43
CA THR A 754 -14.30 -8.16 3.61
C THR A 754 -14.82 -8.07 5.04
N ILE A 755 -13.93 -8.06 6.04
CA ILE A 755 -14.30 -7.87 7.47
C ILE A 755 -14.73 -6.42 7.70
N LEU A 756 -13.92 -5.44 7.30
CA LEU A 756 -14.17 -4.01 7.49
C LEU A 756 -15.49 -3.55 6.83
N GLY A 757 -15.80 -4.12 5.66
CA GLY A 757 -16.86 -3.68 4.76
C GLY A 757 -16.42 -2.57 3.81
N PRO A 758 -17.33 -2.08 2.94
CA PRO A 758 -17.04 -0.99 2.01
C PRO A 758 -16.63 0.30 2.75
N LYS A 759 -15.78 1.11 2.12
CA LYS A 759 -15.29 2.39 2.65
C LYS A 759 -16.47 3.31 2.96
N ASN A 760 -16.68 3.64 4.24
CA ASN A 760 -17.66 4.62 4.69
C ASN A 760 -16.93 5.89 5.17
N PRO A 761 -17.19 7.09 4.59
CA PRO A 761 -16.63 8.36 5.07
C PRO A 761 -16.92 8.66 6.56
N GLU A 762 -18.03 8.17 7.11
CA GLU A 762 -18.37 8.30 8.53
C GLU A 762 -17.44 7.53 9.47
N HIS A 763 -16.51 6.74 8.94
CA HIS A 763 -15.55 5.95 9.70
C HIS A 763 -14.10 6.35 9.35
N PRO A 764 -13.62 7.52 9.82
CA PRO A 764 -12.24 7.97 9.63
C PRO A 764 -11.29 6.93 10.24
N LEU A 765 -10.40 6.40 9.41
CA LEU A 765 -9.42 5.39 9.80
C LEU A 765 -8.04 5.74 9.26
N ALA A 766 -7.02 5.42 10.03
CA ALA A 766 -5.64 5.40 9.56
C ALA A 766 -4.99 4.06 9.92
N ARG A 767 -3.94 3.71 9.17
CA ARG A 767 -3.23 2.44 9.29
C ARG A 767 -1.80 2.66 9.76
N ASN A 768 -1.24 1.68 10.47
CA ASN A 768 0.19 1.61 10.79
C ASN A 768 0.81 2.85 11.48
N THR A 769 -0.01 3.72 12.07
CA THR A 769 0.40 5.07 12.51
C THR A 769 1.04 5.00 13.89
N ILE A 770 2.28 5.49 14.03
CA ILE A 770 2.94 5.61 15.34
C ILE A 770 2.29 6.76 16.11
N PHE A 771 1.86 6.50 17.34
CA PHE A 771 1.24 7.48 18.25
C PHE A 771 2.31 8.34 18.93
N GLY A 772 3.08 9.05 18.10
CA GLY A 772 4.26 9.82 18.53
C GLY A 772 3.92 11.09 19.31
N ASN A 773 2.75 11.69 19.08
CA ASN A 773 2.29 12.91 19.74
C ASN A 773 1.56 12.64 21.08
N LEU A 774 1.26 11.36 21.39
CA LEU A 774 0.66 11.00 22.67
C LEU A 774 1.70 10.89 23.79
N GLU A 775 1.33 11.37 24.98
CA GLU A 775 2.05 11.13 26.23
C GLU A 775 2.22 9.62 26.49
N ASP A 776 3.30 9.21 27.15
CA ASP A 776 3.50 7.80 27.51
C ASP A 776 2.56 7.34 28.63
N LEU A 777 2.00 6.14 28.49
CA LEU A 777 1.18 5.51 29.54
C LEU A 777 2.04 4.96 30.69
N THR A 778 3.34 4.76 30.44
CA THR A 778 4.31 4.13 31.34
C THR A 778 5.40 5.12 31.77
N ASP A 779 6.55 4.61 32.24
CA ASP A 779 7.86 5.27 32.35
C ASP A 779 8.46 5.79 31.02
N GLY A 780 7.78 5.56 29.88
CA GLY A 780 8.30 5.89 28.56
C GLY A 780 9.39 4.92 28.06
N THR A 781 9.66 3.80 28.75
CA THR A 781 10.57 2.75 28.25
C THR A 781 9.86 1.71 27.38
N ILE A 782 8.53 1.73 27.26
CA ILE A 782 7.83 1.00 26.19
C ILE A 782 7.92 1.76 24.85
N VAL A 783 7.86 1.03 23.72
CA VAL A 783 7.73 1.62 22.38
C VAL A 783 6.32 2.23 22.21
N LYS A 784 6.21 3.42 21.60
CA LYS A 784 4.92 4.09 21.33
C LYS A 784 3.93 3.15 20.62
N ALA A 785 2.65 3.31 20.94
CA ALA A 785 1.53 2.62 20.30
C ALA A 785 1.60 2.79 18.78
N LYS A 786 1.28 1.73 18.03
CA LYS A 786 1.34 1.71 16.55
C LYS A 786 0.37 0.66 15.99
N PRO A 787 -0.95 0.86 16.15
CA PRO A 787 -1.94 -0.10 15.71
C PRO A 787 -1.87 -0.32 14.19
N ASP A 788 -2.24 -1.52 13.74
CA ASP A 788 -2.26 -1.86 12.31
C ASP A 788 -3.38 -1.10 11.59
N ILE A 789 -4.54 -0.98 12.24
CA ILE A 789 -5.64 -0.05 11.88
C ILE A 789 -6.21 0.58 13.16
N TYR A 790 -6.53 1.88 13.14
CA TYR A 790 -7.39 2.50 14.14
C TYR A 790 -8.43 3.42 13.51
N TYR A 791 -9.53 3.66 14.23
CA TYR A 791 -10.57 4.63 13.89
C TYR A 791 -10.64 5.76 14.92
N GLY A 792 -10.98 6.95 14.44
CA GLY A 792 -11.14 8.17 15.24
C GLY A 792 -12.16 9.12 14.60
N ALA A 793 -12.17 10.38 15.05
CA ALA A 793 -12.93 11.48 14.46
C ALA A 793 -12.03 12.36 13.58
N TYR A 794 -12.61 13.06 12.61
CA TYR A 794 -11.89 14.07 11.83
C TYR A 794 -11.45 15.25 12.72
N PRO A 795 -10.26 15.85 12.52
CA PRO A 795 -9.73 16.91 13.40
C PRO A 795 -10.58 18.18 13.54
N GLU A 796 -11.50 18.42 12.60
CA GLU A 796 -12.47 19.52 12.58
C GLU A 796 -13.77 19.24 13.35
N GLN A 797 -14.06 17.98 13.72
CA GLN A 797 -15.22 17.65 14.55
C GLN A 797 -15.09 18.18 15.99
N LEU A 798 -13.86 18.40 16.46
CA LEU A 798 -13.58 18.92 17.80
C LEU A 798 -13.10 20.37 17.75
N ALA A 799 -13.72 21.23 18.57
CA ALA A 799 -13.38 22.63 18.68
C ALA A 799 -11.89 22.84 18.99
N ARG A 800 -11.24 23.75 18.25
CA ARG A 800 -9.78 23.95 18.29
C ARG A 800 -9.22 24.08 19.71
N SER A 801 -9.81 24.90 20.58
CA SER A 801 -9.33 25.08 21.96
C SER A 801 -9.50 23.86 22.87
N ALA A 802 -10.41 22.92 22.56
CA ALA A 802 -10.49 21.63 23.24
C ALA A 802 -9.44 20.66 22.69
N ARG A 803 -9.29 20.60 21.36
CA ARG A 803 -8.28 19.79 20.68
C ARG A 803 -6.86 20.14 21.10
N ASP A 804 -6.54 21.42 21.17
CA ASP A 804 -5.21 21.92 21.50
C ASP A 804 -4.87 21.66 22.98
N LYS A 805 -5.83 21.82 23.90
CA LYS A 805 -5.69 21.46 25.32
C LYS A 805 -5.52 19.96 25.57
N LEU A 806 -6.14 19.11 24.75
CA LEU A 806 -6.12 17.66 24.90
C LEU A 806 -5.09 16.96 23.99
N ALA A 807 -4.25 17.70 23.28
CA ALA A 807 -3.42 17.18 22.18
C ALA A 807 -2.59 15.95 22.57
N GLY A 808 -1.91 15.99 23.73
CA GLY A 808 -1.10 14.88 24.25
C GLY A 808 -1.89 13.62 24.65
N HIS A 809 -3.22 13.69 24.74
CA HIS A 809 -4.09 12.55 25.07
C HIS A 809 -4.90 12.05 23.89
N ILE A 810 -5.28 12.90 22.93
CA ILE A 810 -6.22 12.55 21.86
C ILE A 810 -5.69 12.70 20.43
N VAL A 811 -4.63 13.46 20.18
CA VAL A 811 -4.09 13.70 18.82
C VAL A 811 -2.91 12.74 18.59
N PRO A 812 -3.04 11.65 17.81
CA PRO A 812 -2.05 10.57 17.82
C PRO A 812 -0.76 10.93 17.08
N SER A 813 -0.89 11.74 16.04
CA SER A 813 0.18 12.17 15.15
C SER A 813 0.02 13.66 14.82
N THR A 814 1.12 14.33 14.48
CA THR A 814 1.14 15.70 13.98
C THR A 814 0.70 15.82 12.52
N MET A 815 0.56 14.69 11.80
CA MET A 815 -0.01 14.65 10.45
C MET A 815 -1.48 15.13 10.46
N PRO A 816 -1.85 16.18 9.69
CA PRO A 816 -3.15 16.84 9.82
C PRO A 816 -4.33 16.05 9.22
N ASP A 817 -4.08 15.02 8.41
CA ASP A 817 -5.11 14.14 7.82
C ASP A 817 -5.59 13.04 8.78
N ARG A 818 -4.89 12.82 9.89
CA ARG A 818 -5.09 11.63 10.73
C ARG A 818 -6.26 11.80 11.69
N PRO A 819 -7.09 10.77 11.89
CA PRO A 819 -8.16 10.82 12.88
C PRO A 819 -7.61 11.06 14.30
N LEU A 820 -8.26 11.98 15.04
CA LEU A 820 -8.05 12.18 16.46
C LEU A 820 -9.02 11.35 17.31
N ALA A 821 -8.83 11.36 18.63
CA ALA A 821 -9.63 10.62 19.60
C ALA A 821 -9.78 9.12 19.24
N PRO A 822 -8.67 8.38 19.13
CA PRO A 822 -8.68 6.98 18.69
C PRO A 822 -9.34 6.09 19.75
N ASN A 823 -10.39 5.34 19.38
CA ASN A 823 -11.09 4.46 20.33
C ASN A 823 -11.58 3.11 19.76
N PHE A 824 -11.20 2.78 18.53
CA PHE A 824 -11.39 1.45 17.98
C PHE A 824 -10.13 1.00 17.25
N PHE A 825 -9.56 -0.15 17.64
CA PHE A 825 -8.28 -0.66 17.12
C PHE A 825 -8.41 -2.06 16.51
N VAL A 826 -7.58 -2.35 15.50
CA VAL A 826 -7.52 -3.67 14.84
C VAL A 826 -6.06 -4.07 14.66
N GLU A 827 -5.68 -5.17 15.31
CA GLU A 827 -4.36 -5.79 15.16
C GLU A 827 -4.49 -7.06 14.33
N VAL A 828 -3.67 -7.20 13.29
CA VAL A 828 -3.82 -8.24 12.26
C VAL A 828 -2.56 -9.08 12.19
N LYS A 829 -2.66 -10.40 12.12
CA LYS A 829 -1.49 -11.29 12.00
C LYS A 829 -1.72 -12.29 10.87
N GLY A 830 -0.71 -12.46 10.01
CA GLY A 830 -0.69 -13.46 8.95
C GLY A 830 -0.61 -14.91 9.48
N PRO A 831 -0.52 -15.93 8.61
CA PRO A 831 -0.62 -17.33 9.01
C PRO A 831 0.41 -17.77 10.07
N ASP A 832 1.67 -17.41 9.86
CA ASP A 832 2.80 -17.68 10.77
C ASP A 832 2.96 -16.62 11.88
N GLY A 833 1.97 -15.73 12.02
CA GLY A 833 1.98 -14.67 13.01
C GLY A 833 1.83 -15.18 14.44
N ASN A 834 2.12 -14.32 15.42
CA ASN A 834 1.93 -14.67 16.83
C ASN A 834 0.71 -13.96 17.40
N ALA A 835 -0.40 -14.70 17.53
CA ALA A 835 -1.65 -14.20 18.10
C ALA A 835 -1.49 -13.52 19.47
N ALA A 836 -0.60 -14.03 20.36
CA ALA A 836 -0.37 -13.43 21.66
C ALA A 836 0.33 -12.05 21.58
N VAL A 837 1.08 -11.79 20.51
CA VAL A 837 1.67 -10.47 20.25
C VAL A 837 0.58 -9.48 19.81
N ALA A 838 -0.39 -9.91 19.00
CA ALA A 838 -1.57 -9.09 18.66
C ALA A 838 -2.38 -8.73 19.91
N THR A 839 -2.65 -9.70 20.79
CA THR A 839 -3.37 -9.46 22.06
C THR A 839 -2.63 -8.49 22.99
N ARG A 840 -1.28 -8.47 22.94
CA ARG A 840 -0.46 -7.49 23.68
C ARG A 840 -0.52 -6.09 23.08
N GLN A 841 -0.45 -5.97 21.75
CA GLN A 841 -0.64 -4.70 21.04
C GLN A 841 -2.04 -4.14 21.33
N ALA A 842 -3.08 -4.94 21.06
CA ALA A 842 -4.49 -4.61 21.25
C ALA A 842 -4.86 -4.15 22.68
N ARG A 843 -4.12 -4.60 23.71
CA ARG A 843 -4.21 -4.09 25.10
C ARG A 843 -3.56 -2.72 25.28
N TYR A 844 -2.38 -2.49 24.70
CA TYR A 844 -1.65 -1.23 24.85
C TYR A 844 -2.29 -0.10 24.05
N ASP A 845 -2.69 -0.38 22.80
CA ASP A 845 -3.41 0.59 21.97
C ASP A 845 -4.80 0.89 22.56
N GLY A 846 -5.48 -0.15 23.08
CA GLY A 846 -6.73 0.00 23.84
C GLY A 846 -6.60 0.89 25.09
N ALA A 847 -5.52 0.76 25.86
CA ALA A 847 -5.24 1.65 26.99
C ALA A 847 -4.99 3.11 26.55
N ALA A 848 -4.33 3.32 25.40
CA ALA A 848 -4.14 4.66 24.85
C ALA A 848 -5.48 5.30 24.46
N GLY A 849 -6.38 4.53 23.84
CA GLY A 849 -7.74 5.00 23.54
C GLY A 849 -8.61 5.19 24.78
N CYS A 850 -8.45 4.40 25.84
CA CYS A 850 -9.12 4.65 27.13
C CYS A 850 -8.77 6.02 27.69
N ARG A 851 -7.48 6.39 27.70
CA ARG A 851 -7.07 7.74 28.10
C ARG A 851 -7.70 8.79 27.20
N ALA A 852 -7.69 8.59 25.88
CA ALA A 852 -8.27 9.54 24.93
C ALA A 852 -9.77 9.79 25.19
N MET A 853 -10.56 8.73 25.41
CA MET A 853 -11.98 8.84 25.74
C MET A 853 -12.20 9.49 27.11
N HIS A 854 -11.45 9.07 28.13
CA HIS A 854 -11.57 9.59 29.49
C HIS A 854 -11.22 11.10 29.59
N SER A 855 -10.19 11.55 28.87
CA SER A 855 -9.81 12.97 28.79
C SER A 855 -10.85 13.83 28.05
N LEU A 856 -11.60 13.27 27.09
CA LEU A 856 -12.74 13.95 26.46
C LEU A 856 -13.98 13.95 27.36
N GLN A 857 -14.33 12.81 27.96
CA GLN A 857 -15.45 12.63 28.88
C GLN A 857 -15.38 13.59 30.09
N ASN A 858 -14.17 13.98 30.50
CA ASN A 858 -13.91 14.86 31.64
C ASN A 858 -13.37 16.25 31.23
N TYR A 859 -13.41 16.61 29.95
CA TYR A 859 -13.02 17.95 29.50
C TYR A 859 -13.94 19.03 30.11
N GLY A 860 -13.36 19.93 30.89
CA GLY A 860 -14.09 21.00 31.57
C GLY A 860 -14.59 20.67 32.98
N LYS A 861 -14.24 19.51 33.54
CA LYS A 861 -14.51 19.17 34.96
C LYS A 861 -13.28 19.45 35.82
N GLU A 862 -13.50 19.77 37.09
CA GLU A 862 -12.42 19.97 38.08
C GLU A 862 -11.80 18.64 38.51
N GLU A 863 -12.62 17.61 38.72
CA GLU A 863 -12.17 16.25 39.03
C GLU A 863 -12.60 15.24 37.93
N PRO A 864 -11.75 14.25 37.59
CA PRO A 864 -12.08 13.22 36.61
C PRO A 864 -13.04 12.16 37.18
N ILE A 865 -14.18 11.97 36.51
CA ILE A 865 -15.18 10.97 36.87
C ILE A 865 -14.85 9.65 36.17
N TYR A 866 -14.81 8.56 36.97
CA TYR A 866 -14.68 7.17 36.51
C TYR A 866 -16.01 6.45 36.71
N ASP A 867 -16.68 6.10 35.61
CA ASP A 867 -18.01 5.46 35.62
C ASP A 867 -17.97 3.94 35.43
N ASN A 868 -16.78 3.35 35.29
CA ASN A 868 -16.54 1.93 35.02
C ASN A 868 -17.20 1.42 33.71
N ASN A 869 -17.44 2.29 32.73
CA ASN A 869 -17.94 1.92 31.39
C ASN A 869 -16.78 1.78 30.37
N ALA A 870 -17.01 0.98 29.32
CA ALA A 870 -16.04 0.81 28.24
C ALA A 870 -16.44 1.61 26.99
N TYR A 871 -15.72 2.70 26.74
CA TYR A 871 -15.89 3.55 25.56
C TYR A 871 -14.86 3.28 24.45
N THR A 872 -13.90 2.41 24.73
CA THR A 872 -12.81 2.04 23.83
C THR A 872 -12.81 0.54 23.59
N PHE A 873 -12.53 0.14 22.35
CA PHE A 873 -12.62 -1.24 21.90
C PHE A 873 -11.42 -1.62 21.04
N SER A 874 -11.08 -2.91 21.00
CA SER A 874 -10.12 -3.42 20.01
C SER A 874 -10.50 -4.82 19.54
N SER A 875 -9.87 -5.25 18.46
CA SER A 875 -10.02 -6.59 17.90
C SER A 875 -8.69 -7.13 17.41
N THR A 876 -8.53 -8.45 17.49
CA THR A 876 -7.42 -9.16 16.86
C THR A 876 -7.96 -10.05 15.75
N TYR A 877 -7.26 -10.10 14.61
CA TYR A 877 -7.49 -11.09 13.56
C TYR A 877 -6.23 -11.92 13.28
N HIS A 878 -6.39 -13.23 13.17
CA HIS A 878 -5.30 -14.17 12.93
C HIS A 878 -5.62 -15.10 11.76
N ALA A 879 -5.03 -14.84 10.59
CA ALA A 879 -5.38 -15.50 9.33
C ALA A 879 -5.21 -17.03 9.39
N GLY A 880 -4.09 -17.50 9.97
CA GLY A 880 -3.75 -18.94 10.07
C GLY A 880 -4.66 -19.77 10.98
N THR A 881 -5.61 -19.13 11.67
CA THR A 881 -6.64 -19.82 12.48
C THR A 881 -8.05 -19.28 12.22
N GLY A 882 -8.23 -18.37 11.27
CA GLY A 882 -9.52 -17.71 11.00
C GLY A 882 -10.16 -17.00 12.20
N THR A 883 -9.36 -16.66 13.22
CA THR A 883 -9.90 -16.21 14.51
C THR A 883 -10.04 -14.70 14.55
N LEU A 884 -11.25 -14.22 14.82
CA LEU A 884 -11.56 -12.82 15.12
C LEU A 884 -11.94 -12.69 16.60
N GLN A 885 -11.15 -12.01 17.42
CA GLN A 885 -11.46 -11.78 18.84
C GLN A 885 -11.82 -10.31 19.10
N LEU A 886 -12.77 -10.05 19.98
CA LEU A 886 -13.24 -8.70 20.31
C LEU A 886 -13.00 -8.36 21.79
N TYR A 887 -12.59 -7.12 22.07
CA TYR A 887 -12.22 -6.65 23.41
C TYR A 887 -12.82 -5.27 23.71
N ALA A 888 -13.26 -5.08 24.95
CA ALA A 888 -13.62 -3.79 25.54
C ALA A 888 -12.54 -3.34 26.51
N HIS A 889 -12.31 -2.02 26.57
CA HIS A 889 -11.33 -1.39 27.46
C HIS A 889 -11.99 -0.28 28.26
N HIS A 890 -11.66 -0.18 29.54
CA HIS A 890 -12.14 0.87 30.44
C HIS A 890 -11.03 1.34 31.39
N PRO A 891 -11.09 2.60 31.85
CA PRO A 891 -10.26 3.10 32.93
C PRO A 891 -10.90 2.79 34.31
N THR A 892 -10.07 2.69 35.34
CA THR A 892 -10.49 2.76 36.76
C THR A 892 -9.72 3.85 37.49
N ALA A 893 -10.33 4.40 38.54
CA ALA A 893 -9.70 5.42 39.37
C ALA A 893 -8.34 4.95 39.94
N PRO A 894 -7.39 5.88 40.18
CA PRO A 894 -6.14 5.58 40.87
C PRO A 894 -6.36 5.00 42.27
N VAL A 895 -5.50 4.06 42.69
CA VAL A 895 -5.55 3.43 44.02
C VAL A 895 -5.18 4.41 45.16
N ALA A 896 -4.49 5.50 44.84
CA ALA A 896 -4.13 6.57 45.77
C ALA A 896 -4.24 7.95 45.09
N PRO A 897 -4.52 9.04 45.84
CA PRO A 897 -4.54 10.40 45.29
C PRO A 897 -3.26 10.75 44.53
N GLY A 898 -3.40 11.35 43.35
CA GLY A 898 -2.26 11.66 42.45
C GLY A 898 -1.63 10.44 41.75
N GLY A 899 -2.13 9.22 41.98
CA GLY A 899 -1.66 8.02 41.27
C GLY A 899 -2.11 7.95 39.81
N ARG A 900 -1.58 6.95 39.07
CA ARG A 900 -2.01 6.66 37.69
C ARG A 900 -3.36 5.93 37.67
N PRO A 901 -4.24 6.19 36.68
CA PRO A 901 -5.43 5.35 36.44
C PRO A 901 -5.05 3.92 36.07
N GLY A 902 -5.90 2.96 36.42
CA GLY A 902 -5.82 1.60 35.92
C GLY A 902 -6.49 1.46 34.55
N TYR A 903 -5.96 0.61 33.67
CA TYR A 903 -6.52 0.34 32.35
C TYR A 903 -6.75 -1.16 32.18
N HIS A 904 -7.99 -1.56 31.87
CA HIS A 904 -8.44 -2.94 31.97
C HIS A 904 -9.02 -3.45 30.64
N MET A 905 -8.42 -4.49 30.08
CA MET A 905 -8.90 -5.15 28.84
C MET A 905 -9.78 -6.35 29.18
N THR A 906 -11.05 -6.34 28.77
CA THR A 906 -11.98 -7.47 28.89
C THR A 906 -12.29 -8.05 27.52
N GLN A 907 -12.07 -9.36 27.32
CA GLN A 907 -12.53 -10.04 26.11
C GLN A 907 -14.05 -10.16 26.13
N LEU A 908 -14.68 -9.79 25.02
CA LEU A 908 -16.14 -9.82 24.84
C LEU A 908 -16.59 -11.16 24.26
N ASP A 909 -15.96 -11.59 23.17
CA ASP A 909 -16.29 -12.81 22.41
C ASP A 909 -15.10 -13.26 21.53
N GLY A 910 -15.25 -14.35 20.78
CA GLY A 910 -14.27 -14.82 19.79
C GLY A 910 -14.87 -15.76 18.74
N TYR A 911 -14.70 -15.42 17.47
CA TYR A 911 -15.37 -16.07 16.35
C TYR A 911 -14.37 -16.79 15.43
N GLN A 912 -14.71 -18.01 15.01
CA GLN A 912 -14.03 -18.75 13.95
C GLN A 912 -14.65 -18.35 12.60
N ILE A 913 -14.25 -17.19 12.06
CA ILE A 913 -14.96 -16.60 10.92
C ILE A 913 -14.67 -17.30 9.59
N THR A 914 -13.61 -18.11 9.49
CA THR A 914 -13.38 -19.04 8.34
C THR A 914 -13.92 -20.46 8.61
N GLY A 915 -14.79 -20.63 9.61
CA GLY A 915 -15.31 -21.94 10.00
C GLY A 915 -16.65 -22.30 9.36
N ASN A 916 -17.40 -21.30 8.88
CA ASN A 916 -18.64 -21.36 8.09
C ASN A 916 -19.25 -19.96 8.00
N ILE A 917 -20.14 -19.74 7.03
CA ILE A 917 -20.76 -18.43 6.81
C ILE A 917 -21.64 -17.92 7.95
N LYS A 918 -22.18 -18.77 8.83
CA LYS A 918 -22.91 -18.29 10.01
C LYS A 918 -21.93 -17.66 11.00
N SER A 919 -20.85 -18.37 11.33
CA SER A 919 -19.78 -17.84 12.19
C SER A 919 -19.14 -16.57 11.62
N PHE A 920 -19.00 -16.46 10.29
CA PHE A 920 -18.63 -15.21 9.61
C PHE A 920 -19.66 -14.09 9.82
N ARG A 921 -20.93 -14.32 9.45
CA ARG A 921 -22.00 -13.31 9.55
C ARG A 921 -22.17 -12.84 11.00
N ASP A 922 -22.12 -13.73 11.98
CA ASP A 922 -22.18 -13.41 13.40
C ASP A 922 -20.98 -12.54 13.83
N GLY A 923 -19.75 -12.99 13.59
CA GLY A 923 -18.54 -12.32 14.06
C GLY A 923 -18.26 -10.98 13.39
N VAL A 924 -18.53 -10.87 12.08
CA VAL A 924 -18.40 -9.61 11.34
C VAL A 924 -19.56 -8.66 11.64
N THR A 925 -20.75 -9.17 12.04
CA THR A 925 -21.82 -8.34 12.62
C THR A 925 -21.35 -7.73 13.94
N ALA A 926 -20.85 -8.54 14.86
CA ALA A 926 -20.34 -8.08 16.16
C ALA A 926 -19.19 -7.07 16.00
N TYR A 927 -18.20 -7.34 15.15
CA TYR A 927 -17.10 -6.41 14.85
C TYR A 927 -17.60 -5.05 14.36
N ARG A 928 -18.47 -5.03 13.33
CA ARG A 928 -18.99 -3.77 12.77
C ARG A 928 -19.91 -3.05 13.78
N ASN A 929 -20.68 -3.77 14.59
CA ASN A 929 -21.47 -3.20 15.68
C ASN A 929 -20.61 -2.56 16.77
N MET A 930 -19.49 -3.19 17.14
CA MET A 930 -18.55 -2.66 18.12
C MET A 930 -17.87 -1.37 17.62
N ARG A 931 -17.50 -1.31 16.34
CA ARG A 931 -16.96 -0.10 15.69
C ARG A 931 -17.98 1.05 15.68
N ASP A 932 -19.21 0.76 15.29
CA ASP A 932 -20.27 1.77 15.19
C ASP A 932 -20.82 2.18 16.59
N LEU A 933 -20.57 1.37 17.64
CA LEU A 933 -20.73 1.76 19.05
C LEU A 933 -19.59 2.70 19.50
N ALA A 934 -18.34 2.32 19.21
CA ALA A 934 -17.17 3.15 19.51
C ALA A 934 -17.29 4.55 18.88
N LYS A 935 -17.72 4.64 17.62
CA LYS A 935 -18.00 5.91 16.93
C LYS A 935 -18.94 6.80 17.75
N ARG A 936 -20.12 6.29 18.13
CA ARG A 936 -21.14 7.06 18.86
C ARG A 936 -20.60 7.56 20.20
N ASN A 937 -20.09 6.66 21.03
CA ASN A 937 -19.54 6.97 22.35
C ASN A 937 -18.51 8.12 22.31
N ARG A 938 -17.62 8.11 21.30
CA ARG A 938 -16.62 9.17 21.10
C ARG A 938 -17.24 10.46 20.61
N ASP A 939 -18.11 10.38 19.60
CA ASP A 939 -18.72 11.56 19.00
C ASP A 939 -19.63 12.29 20.02
N ASP A 940 -20.33 11.55 20.88
CA ASP A 940 -21.09 12.08 22.03
C ASP A 940 -20.19 12.88 23.01
N PHE A 941 -18.97 12.38 23.31
CA PHE A 941 -18.01 13.11 24.13
C PHE A 941 -17.40 14.33 23.41
N ILE A 942 -17.20 14.26 22.09
CA ILE A 942 -16.76 15.41 21.28
C ILE A 942 -17.83 16.50 21.31
N ASP A 943 -19.11 16.16 21.18
CA ASP A 943 -20.19 17.15 21.23
C ASP A 943 -20.44 17.71 22.63
N ALA A 944 -20.19 16.95 23.70
CA ALA A 944 -20.12 17.46 25.06
C ALA A 944 -18.98 18.49 25.21
N ALA A 945 -17.75 18.16 24.80
CA ALA A 945 -16.59 19.05 24.87
C ALA A 945 -16.73 20.31 23.99
N ASN A 946 -17.34 20.17 22.81
CA ASN A 946 -17.74 21.28 21.95
C ASN A 946 -18.75 22.20 22.64
N THR A 947 -19.73 21.64 23.35
CA THR A 947 -20.77 22.40 24.04
C THR A 947 -20.20 23.16 25.23
N TYR A 948 -19.35 22.53 26.05
CA TYR A 948 -18.61 23.21 27.10
C TYR A 948 -17.75 24.36 26.54
N THR A 949 -17.05 24.13 25.43
CA THR A 949 -16.24 25.17 24.76
C THR A 949 -17.09 26.36 24.28
N ARG A 950 -18.28 26.09 23.72
CA ARG A 950 -19.23 27.15 23.33
C ARG A 950 -19.70 27.95 24.54
N GLN A 951 -20.08 27.30 25.64
CA GLN A 951 -20.54 27.95 26.87
C GLN A 951 -19.43 28.80 27.50
N ALA A 952 -18.22 28.27 27.66
CA ALA A 952 -17.07 29.00 28.20
C ALA A 952 -16.75 30.26 27.38
N ASN A 953 -16.82 30.18 26.05
CA ASN A 953 -16.61 31.33 25.16
C ASN A 953 -17.75 32.36 25.22
N VAL A 954 -18.99 31.97 25.54
CA VAL A 954 -20.10 32.91 25.78
C VAL A 954 -19.89 33.63 27.11
N SER A 955 -19.50 32.91 28.17
CA SER A 955 -19.23 33.50 29.48
C SER A 955 -18.07 34.50 29.46
N THR A 956 -16.96 34.20 28.78
CA THR A 956 -15.84 35.15 28.63
C THR A 956 -16.20 36.35 27.76
N ASN A 957 -17.00 36.18 26.71
CA ASN A 957 -17.52 37.31 25.93
C ASN A 957 -18.52 38.18 26.71
N HIS A 958 -19.28 37.61 27.64
CA HIS A 958 -20.12 38.38 28.56
C HIS A 958 -19.27 39.17 29.58
N ALA A 959 -18.27 38.53 30.19
CA ALA A 959 -17.34 39.19 31.10
C ALA A 959 -16.58 40.34 30.40
N ASN A 960 -16.04 40.10 29.20
CA ASN A 960 -15.38 41.13 28.40
C ASN A 960 -16.33 42.26 27.97
N ARG A 961 -17.64 42.00 27.80
CA ARG A 961 -18.62 43.06 27.55
C ARG A 961 -18.87 43.95 28.77
N TYR A 962 -18.92 43.37 29.98
CA TYR A 962 -19.00 44.15 31.22
C TYR A 962 -17.74 44.98 31.46
N ILE A 963 -16.55 44.40 31.27
CA ILE A 963 -15.27 45.10 31.39
C ILE A 963 -15.16 46.25 30.35
N ALA A 964 -15.66 46.04 29.13
CA ALA A 964 -15.69 47.08 28.10
C ALA A 964 -16.62 48.25 28.40
N THR A 965 -17.62 48.09 29.28
CA THR A 965 -18.54 49.18 29.67
C THR A 965 -18.03 50.09 30.78
N GLU A 966 -17.04 49.68 31.57
CA GLU A 966 -16.45 50.49 32.66
C GLU A 966 -15.18 51.26 32.22
N GLY A 967 -14.85 51.22 30.93
CA GLY A 967 -13.66 51.86 30.32
C GLY A 967 -13.66 53.39 30.24
N LYS A 968 -14.38 54.11 31.11
CA LYS A 968 -14.30 55.57 31.30
C LYS A 968 -14.45 55.91 32.79
N GLY A 969 -13.38 56.43 33.40
CA GLY A 969 -13.31 56.72 34.84
C GLY A 969 -14.06 57.99 35.29
N PRO A 970 -13.77 58.53 36.50
CA PRO A 970 -12.40 58.79 36.95
C PRO A 970 -12.02 58.32 38.37
N SER A 971 -10.71 58.32 38.63
CA SER A 971 -9.98 58.41 39.91
C SER A 971 -10.74 58.41 41.26
N GLN A 972 -10.33 57.55 42.21
CA GLN A 972 -9.63 57.99 43.45
C GLN A 972 -9.11 56.83 44.35
N SER A 973 -8.06 57.16 45.12
CA SER A 973 -7.62 56.66 46.44
C SER A 973 -7.84 55.21 46.94
N SER A 974 -6.70 54.61 47.33
CA SER A 974 -6.43 54.01 48.67
C SER A 974 -7.03 52.65 49.08
N SER A 975 -6.17 51.86 49.77
CA SER A 975 -6.47 50.89 50.84
C SER A 975 -7.35 49.65 50.54
N MET A 976 -7.24 48.52 51.25
CA MET A 976 -6.13 47.84 51.97
C MET A 976 -6.70 46.50 52.45
N LEU A 977 -5.89 45.42 52.56
CA LEU A 977 -6.26 44.16 53.24
C LEU A 977 -7.45 43.38 52.58
N ASP A 978 -7.80 42.16 52.99
CA ASP A 978 -6.99 40.96 53.31
C ASP A 978 -7.93 39.72 53.30
N ASN A 979 -7.38 38.51 53.16
CA ASN A 979 -7.90 37.18 53.55
C ASN A 979 -9.39 36.78 53.30
N GLY A 980 -9.58 35.53 52.84
CA GLY A 980 -10.59 34.67 53.49
C GLY A 980 -11.49 33.78 52.62
N ASN A 981 -11.08 32.51 52.50
CA ASN A 981 -11.90 31.29 52.57
C ASN A 981 -13.24 31.40 53.37
N SER A 982 -14.29 30.60 53.14
CA SER A 982 -14.58 29.49 52.18
C SER A 982 -16.02 28.96 52.36
N THR A 983 -16.45 27.98 51.54
CA THR A 983 -17.55 26.98 51.81
C THR A 983 -19.01 27.53 51.93
N THR A 984 -20.13 26.83 51.63
CA THR A 984 -20.40 25.42 51.20
C THR A 984 -21.77 25.26 50.47
N SER A 985 -21.88 24.22 49.63
CA SER A 985 -23.07 23.36 49.33
C SER A 985 -24.48 23.93 49.00
N LEU A 986 -24.91 23.68 47.76
CA LEU A 986 -26.11 22.90 47.33
C LEU A 986 -27.48 23.05 48.05
N ALA A 987 -28.54 23.34 47.29
CA ALA A 987 -29.75 22.48 47.21
C ALA A 987 -30.69 22.77 46.00
N ALA A 988 -31.13 21.67 45.35
CA ALA A 988 -32.35 21.40 44.57
C ALA A 988 -33.18 22.51 43.84
N SER A 989 -33.58 22.18 42.60
CA SER A 989 -34.69 22.78 41.84
C SER A 989 -35.89 21.80 41.74
N SER A 990 -37.10 22.30 41.46
CA SER A 990 -38.27 21.46 41.14
C SER A 990 -39.17 22.10 40.05
N TYR A 991 -39.97 21.26 39.38
CA TYR A 991 -40.72 21.56 38.15
C TYR A 991 -42.13 22.15 38.40
N CYS A 992 -42.71 22.83 37.39
CA CYS A 992 -44.07 22.52 36.89
C CYS A 992 -44.42 23.23 35.56
N THR A 993 -45.31 22.61 34.77
CA THR A 993 -46.17 23.21 33.72
C THR A 993 -47.49 23.72 34.37
N GLU A 994 -48.52 24.33 33.74
CA GLU A 994 -49.08 24.24 32.38
C GLU A 994 -50.16 25.37 32.12
N GLN A 995 -50.73 25.45 30.89
CA GLN A 995 -52.07 25.96 30.48
C GLN A 995 -52.38 27.43 30.04
N ASN A 996 -52.78 27.55 28.75
CA ASN A 996 -53.99 28.21 28.15
C ASN A 996 -54.37 29.70 28.41
N SER A 997 -54.94 30.49 27.47
CA SER A 997 -55.30 30.40 26.01
C SER A 997 -55.77 31.82 25.49
N SER A 998 -56.43 32.15 24.35
CA SER A 998 -57.07 31.52 23.16
C SER A 998 -57.50 32.61 22.11
N LYS A 999 -58.02 32.22 20.91
CA LYS A 999 -58.95 32.93 19.94
C LYS A 999 -58.36 33.58 18.64
N ARG A 1000 -59.08 33.85 17.51
CA ARG A 1000 -60.23 33.17 16.81
C ARG A 1000 -60.66 33.74 15.39
N SER A 1001 -59.83 33.80 14.34
CA SER A 1001 -60.30 33.99 12.91
C SER A 1001 -59.29 33.38 11.91
N ARG A 1002 -59.58 32.82 10.71
CA ARG A 1002 -60.55 33.03 9.58
C ARG A 1002 -60.23 34.28 8.72
N GLN A 1003 -60.25 34.27 7.37
CA GLN A 1003 -60.77 33.29 6.38
C GLN A 1003 -59.95 33.26 5.04
N SER A 1004 -60.53 32.82 3.92
CA SER A 1004 -59.85 32.30 2.70
C SER A 1004 -60.30 32.92 1.36
N ARG A 1005 -59.45 32.92 0.30
CA ARG A 1005 -59.83 32.63 -1.11
C ARG A 1005 -58.67 32.66 -2.14
N SER A 1006 -58.91 32.08 -3.31
CA SER A 1006 -58.21 32.29 -4.60
C SER A 1006 -59.20 32.85 -5.66
N PRO A 1007 -58.71 33.37 -6.81
CA PRO A 1007 -59.18 32.88 -8.13
C PRO A 1007 -58.07 32.89 -9.22
N SER A 1008 -58.44 32.89 -10.52
CA SER A 1008 -57.57 32.53 -11.66
C SER A 1008 -57.82 33.32 -12.97
N SER A 1009 -56.92 33.12 -13.96
CA SER A 1009 -57.13 33.03 -15.43
C SER A 1009 -57.40 34.27 -16.32
N THR A 1010 -57.03 34.14 -17.61
CA THR A 1010 -57.25 35.03 -18.80
C THR A 1010 -56.43 36.35 -18.87
N GLY A 1011 -56.08 36.93 -20.04
CA GLY A 1011 -56.19 36.47 -21.44
C GLY A 1011 -55.77 37.54 -22.48
N ASP A 1012 -55.24 37.11 -23.64
CA ASP A 1012 -55.00 37.78 -24.96
C ASP A 1012 -54.58 39.27 -25.13
N SER A 1013 -53.42 39.47 -25.81
CA SER A 1013 -53.21 40.39 -26.97
C SER A 1013 -51.74 40.29 -27.44
N GLN A 1014 -51.41 39.72 -28.61
CA GLN A 1014 -51.51 40.18 -30.01
C GLN A 1014 -50.29 40.96 -30.56
N LEU A 1015 -50.00 40.73 -31.86
CA LEU A 1015 -48.95 41.32 -32.71
C LEU A 1015 -47.49 40.86 -32.42
N SER A 1016 -46.63 40.54 -33.41
CA SER A 1016 -46.84 40.44 -34.87
C SER A 1016 -45.95 39.39 -35.57
N LYS A 1017 -46.45 38.88 -36.71
CA LYS A 1017 -45.81 38.47 -38.00
C LYS A 1017 -44.28 38.13 -38.00
N SER A 1018 -43.79 37.14 -38.77
CA SER A 1018 -44.24 36.71 -40.11
C SER A 1018 -43.83 35.27 -40.52
N GLN A 1019 -44.59 34.72 -41.48
CA GLN A 1019 -44.23 33.84 -42.63
C GLN A 1019 -43.11 32.77 -42.46
N THR A 1020 -43.35 31.46 -42.63
CA THR A 1020 -43.83 30.70 -43.82
C THR A 1020 -42.96 30.78 -45.08
N GLY A 1021 -42.36 29.64 -45.47
CA GLY A 1021 -42.38 29.22 -46.88
C GLY A 1021 -41.03 28.81 -47.52
N PRO A 1022 -40.99 27.82 -48.44
CA PRO A 1022 -39.74 27.34 -49.06
C PRO A 1022 -39.68 27.44 -50.61
N SER A 1023 -38.46 27.55 -51.16
CA SER A 1023 -38.14 27.33 -52.60
C SER A 1023 -36.61 27.19 -52.78
N THR A 1024 -36.04 26.01 -53.07
CA THR A 1024 -35.83 25.37 -54.39
C THR A 1024 -34.94 26.13 -55.40
N GLY A 1025 -33.80 25.53 -55.78
CA GLY A 1025 -32.98 25.93 -56.95
C GLY A 1025 -31.64 25.16 -56.98
N ARG A 1026 -31.53 23.96 -57.57
CA ARG A 1026 -31.41 23.55 -59.00
C ARG A 1026 -30.04 23.82 -59.67
N ARG A 1027 -29.40 22.70 -60.10
CA ARG A 1027 -28.34 22.57 -61.14
C ARG A 1027 -26.98 23.20 -60.79
N ALA A 1028 -25.84 22.81 -61.38
CA ALA A 1028 -25.52 21.77 -62.40
C ALA A 1028 -24.38 20.88 -61.84
N THR A 1029 -24.21 19.58 -62.11
CA THR A 1029 -24.13 18.78 -63.36
C THR A 1029 -23.02 19.19 -64.35
N SER A 1030 -21.82 18.65 -64.16
CA SER A 1030 -20.87 18.33 -65.23
C SER A 1030 -20.00 17.13 -64.83
N ASN A 1031 -20.00 16.07 -65.64
CA ASN A 1031 -19.12 14.88 -65.50
C ASN A 1031 -17.77 15.12 -66.22
N VAL A 1032 -17.05 14.02 -66.52
CA VAL A 1032 -15.89 13.87 -67.45
C VAL A 1032 -14.51 13.98 -66.77
N THR A 1033 -13.57 13.03 -66.85
CA THR A 1033 -13.58 11.53 -66.86
C THR A 1033 -12.13 11.03 -66.77
N HIS A 1034 -11.92 9.74 -66.46
CA HIS A 1034 -10.75 8.89 -66.74
C HIS A 1034 -9.39 9.50 -67.17
N ALA A 1035 -8.33 9.05 -66.49
CA ALA A 1035 -7.20 8.43 -67.17
C ALA A 1035 -6.67 7.25 -66.33
N ILE A 1036 -6.26 6.16 -66.98
CA ILE A 1036 -5.51 5.04 -66.39
C ILE A 1036 -4.10 5.10 -66.96
N SER A 1037 -3.07 4.89 -66.14
CA SER A 1037 -1.71 4.60 -66.63
C SER A 1037 -1.01 3.60 -65.72
N LYS A 1038 -0.37 2.59 -66.31
CA LYS A 1038 0.59 1.71 -65.65
C LYS A 1038 2.00 2.19 -65.99
N GLY A 1039 2.92 2.15 -65.04
CA GLY A 1039 4.36 2.34 -65.27
C GLY A 1039 5.17 1.35 -64.45
N SER A 1040 6.09 0.63 -65.09
CA SER A 1040 6.89 -0.45 -64.50
C SER A 1040 8.37 -0.32 -64.88
N GLY A 1041 9.26 -0.62 -63.93
CA GLY A 1041 10.71 -0.52 -64.04
C GLY A 1041 11.27 -0.15 -62.66
N ASP A 1042 11.97 -0.99 -61.87
CA ASP A 1042 12.96 -2.06 -62.14
C ASP A 1042 14.33 -1.55 -62.60
N ARG A 1043 15.39 -2.27 -62.15
CA ARG A 1043 16.85 -2.01 -62.18
C ARG A 1043 17.45 -1.22 -60.99
N SER A 1044 18.65 -1.55 -60.49
CA SER A 1044 19.45 -2.80 -60.62
C SER A 1044 20.68 -2.85 -59.69
N SER A 1045 20.83 -3.96 -58.95
CA SER A 1045 22.06 -4.77 -58.75
C SER A 1045 23.44 -4.17 -58.30
N HIS A 1046 23.91 -4.65 -57.13
CA HIS A 1046 25.30 -5.02 -56.76
C HIS A 1046 26.37 -3.89 -56.65
N TRP A 1047 27.60 -4.05 -56.12
CA TRP A 1047 28.34 -5.14 -55.41
C TRP A 1047 28.91 -4.54 -54.09
N VAL A 1048 28.95 -5.21 -52.92
CA VAL A 1048 29.93 -6.23 -52.48
C VAL A 1048 31.40 -5.90 -52.75
N THR A 1049 32.14 -5.50 -51.69
CA THR A 1049 33.57 -5.84 -51.54
C THR A 1049 33.91 -6.03 -50.06
N THR A 1050 34.75 -7.02 -49.76
CA THR A 1050 35.23 -7.34 -48.41
C THR A 1050 36.75 -7.11 -48.34
N TYR A 1051 37.28 -6.59 -47.22
CA TYR A 1051 38.46 -7.08 -46.49
C TYR A 1051 38.86 -6.07 -45.38
N ARG A 1052 39.67 -6.34 -44.34
CA ARG A 1052 40.09 -7.50 -43.51
C ARG A 1052 41.47 -7.11 -42.94
N ARG A 1053 41.62 -7.07 -41.60
CA ARG A 1053 42.89 -7.09 -40.84
C ARG A 1053 43.92 -5.94 -41.05
N ASN A 1054 44.35 -5.36 -39.94
CA ASN A 1054 45.59 -5.84 -39.31
C ASN A 1054 45.61 -5.62 -37.79
N ALA A 1055 46.45 -6.37 -37.10
CA ALA A 1055 46.69 -6.30 -35.65
C ALA A 1055 48.18 -6.45 -35.38
N LYS A 1056 48.68 -5.90 -34.26
CA LYS A 1056 49.98 -6.14 -33.57
C LYS A 1056 50.27 -4.97 -32.61
N LEU A 1057 51.03 -5.10 -31.52
CA LEU A 1057 51.32 -6.23 -30.62
C LEU A 1057 52.07 -5.69 -29.39
N TYR A 1058 51.86 -6.26 -28.21
CA TYR A 1058 52.53 -5.93 -26.94
C TYR A 1058 52.26 -4.50 -26.41
N LYS A 1059 52.36 -4.23 -25.10
CA LYS A 1059 52.95 -5.04 -24.02
C LYS A 1059 52.12 -4.99 -22.75
#